data_AF-A0A5P1F5J0-F1
#
_entry.id   AF-A0A5P1F5J0-F1
#
_cell.length_a   1.000
_cell.length_b   1.000
_cell.length_c   1.000
_cell.angle_alpha   90.00
_cell.angle_beta   90.00
_cell.angle_gamma   90.00
#
_symmetry.space_group_name_H-M   'P 1'
#
loop_
_entity.id
_entity.type
_entity.pdbx_description
1 polymer ?
#
loop_
_entity_poly.entity_id
_entity_poly.type
_entity_poly.pdbx_seq_one_letter_code
_entity_poly.pdbx_strand_id
1 'polypeptide(L)'
;MPGLRGPSDYSQEPARHPALIINSKQPFNAEPHRSALVASYITPVDFFYKRNHGPIPVVDDIERYRVTIEGLVEKPVQLSMSEIRKLPKYTVAATLQCAGNRRTAMSKARTVKGVGWDVAALGNATWGGAKLSDVLEIVGISKLTSVSSLGGKHVEFVSVDKCKEEKGGPYKASIPLRQATNPDADVLLAYEMNGEIINRDHGYPLRVIVPGVIGARSVKWLDSISVIKEECQGFFMQKDYKMFPPSVNWDNINWSSRKAQMDFPVQCAICSLEDESVVDQGKVTVSGYALSGGGRGIERVDISVDGGKTWVEADRYQKSSVPYASDGINSDKWAWVLFKAVVDVPENAEIIAKAVDTAANVQPENVEDIWNLRDAYDSSDPYGNITIKWDFQEIRDDGYTVMVNIFNYQLYRHVETPGWKLGWAWSGEEVIWDIRGAEATEQGNCSRFRGNLPHSCEKNPYIVDLLPGAPYRMQTQNCCRGGVLSSMTQDMTKYVASFQMNVGSKDSMRLMPSNFSLAIPGYTCSNASVAPPTKFLSSNTRHQKQALLTWQVICSYSQFRESAKPSCCVSLSTFYNETIVSCPTCSCGCQGHPNRLQCARDGNVPEFLQLPSEPVLMCTQHMCPIRVHWHVKTSYKQYWRVKMTVTNFDLFKNYSDWNLVIRHPNLQSLTQIFSFNYKPLIQYGNINDTGMFWGIKYYNDLLLQQGRSGNVQSEMLLRKDPGVFTFQGGWPFPRNVLFNGHECVMPSPDAYPSLPQGSVAAPSPDCNLSLRSTILFVLSILIFH
;
A
#
# COMPACT_ATOMS: atom_id res chain seq x y z
N MET A 1 -48.28 -2.26 -1.43
CA MET A 1 -47.01 -1.59 -1.81
C MET A 1 -46.05 -1.70 -0.63
N PRO A 2 -44.73 -1.84 -0.86
CA PRO A 2 -43.75 -1.75 0.21
C PRO A 2 -43.82 -0.38 0.91
N GLY A 3 -43.45 -0.31 2.19
CA GLY A 3 -43.53 0.95 2.97
C GLY A 3 -42.49 2.00 2.60
N LEU A 4 -41.46 1.61 1.86
CA LEU A 4 -40.35 2.44 1.40
C LEU A 4 -40.09 2.12 -0.09
N ARG A 5 -39.80 3.14 -0.90
CA ARG A 5 -39.47 2.99 -2.32
C ARG A 5 -38.27 3.84 -2.74
N GLY A 6 -37.48 3.32 -3.68
CA GLY A 6 -36.49 4.09 -4.44
C GLY A 6 -37.10 4.70 -5.72
N PRO A 7 -37.20 6.04 -5.83
CA PRO A 7 -37.55 6.72 -7.07
C PRO A 7 -36.55 6.44 -8.21
N SER A 8 -37.00 6.57 -9.44
CA SER A 8 -36.14 6.55 -10.66
C SER A 8 -35.72 7.95 -11.12
N ASP A 9 -36.27 9.00 -10.53
CA ASP A 9 -36.05 10.40 -10.84
C ASP A 9 -35.92 11.25 -9.57
N TYR A 10 -35.50 12.50 -9.74
CA TYR A 10 -35.16 13.43 -8.65
C TYR A 10 -36.30 14.43 -8.33
N SER A 11 -37.57 14.11 -8.62
CA SER A 11 -38.70 15.02 -8.37
C SER A 11 -39.08 15.17 -6.89
N GLN A 12 -38.80 14.15 -6.07
CA GLN A 12 -39.19 14.07 -4.65
C GLN A 12 -37.97 14.16 -3.70
N GLU A 13 -36.93 14.85 -4.16
CA GLU A 13 -35.73 15.16 -3.38
C GLU A 13 -36.07 16.02 -2.14
N PRO A 14 -35.47 15.77 -0.97
CA PRO A 14 -35.65 16.63 0.19
C PRO A 14 -35.00 18.02 -0.04
N ALA A 15 -35.47 19.01 0.72
CA ALA A 15 -34.79 20.31 0.84
C ALA A 15 -33.48 20.16 1.64
N ARG A 16 -32.48 21.00 1.33
CA ARG A 16 -31.19 21.05 2.03
C ARG A 16 -30.82 22.48 2.37
N HIS A 17 -29.94 22.65 3.35
CA HIS A 17 -29.42 23.96 3.75
C HIS A 17 -28.69 24.65 2.57
N PRO A 18 -28.97 25.94 2.29
CA PRO A 18 -28.47 26.62 1.09
C PRO A 18 -26.96 26.92 1.13
N ALA A 19 -26.35 26.98 2.31
CA ALA A 19 -24.90 27.22 2.48
C ALA A 19 -24.04 25.94 2.37
N LEU A 20 -24.52 24.91 1.65
CA LEU A 20 -23.73 23.73 1.30
C LEU A 20 -23.06 23.94 -0.07
N ILE A 21 -21.81 23.52 -0.20
CA ILE A 21 -21.08 23.50 -1.47
C ILE A 21 -21.58 22.31 -2.28
N ILE A 22 -22.36 22.57 -3.34
CA ILE A 22 -23.00 21.53 -4.15
C ILE A 22 -22.06 21.06 -5.27
N ASN A 23 -21.36 19.95 -5.03
CA ASN A 23 -20.46 19.31 -5.99
C ASN A 23 -21.17 18.50 -7.09
N SER A 24 -22.42 18.06 -6.84
CA SER A 24 -23.34 17.58 -7.88
C SER A 24 -24.78 17.74 -7.43
N LYS A 25 -25.67 18.12 -8.35
CA LYS A 25 -27.11 18.28 -8.05
C LYS A 25 -27.89 16.97 -8.16
N GLN A 26 -27.53 16.09 -9.10
CA GLN A 26 -28.26 14.86 -9.43
C GLN A 26 -27.30 13.74 -9.88
N PRO A 27 -27.01 12.74 -9.03
CA PRO A 27 -27.45 12.61 -7.64
C PRO A 27 -26.87 13.72 -6.75
N PHE A 28 -27.61 14.11 -5.71
CA PHE A 28 -27.21 15.21 -4.82
C PHE A 28 -25.95 14.86 -4.03
N ASN A 29 -24.88 15.64 -4.20
CA ASN A 29 -23.62 15.48 -3.48
C ASN A 29 -23.09 16.85 -3.07
N ALA A 30 -22.87 17.05 -1.76
CA ALA A 30 -22.49 18.34 -1.21
C ALA A 30 -21.70 18.23 0.12
N GLU A 31 -20.84 19.19 0.38
CA GLU A 31 -20.05 19.34 1.61
C GLU A 31 -20.29 20.71 2.27
N PRO A 32 -20.07 20.88 3.59
CA PRO A 32 -20.09 22.19 4.22
C PRO A 32 -18.84 23.01 3.85
N HIS A 33 -18.88 24.32 4.07
CA HIS A 33 -17.66 25.14 4.09
C HIS A 33 -16.69 24.68 5.19
N ARG A 34 -15.39 24.87 4.97
CA ARG A 34 -14.30 24.45 5.88
C ARG A 34 -14.51 24.92 7.32
N SER A 35 -14.82 26.20 7.51
CA SER A 35 -15.09 26.80 8.82
C SER A 35 -16.32 26.19 9.52
N ALA A 36 -17.38 25.87 8.76
CA ALA A 36 -18.59 25.25 9.28
C ALA A 36 -18.41 23.76 9.64
N LEU A 37 -17.48 23.06 8.96
CA LEU A 37 -17.15 21.66 9.26
C LEU A 37 -16.63 21.50 10.70
N VAL A 38 -15.65 22.32 11.09
CA VAL A 38 -14.94 22.21 12.38
C VAL A 38 -15.49 23.12 13.48
N ALA A 39 -16.58 23.85 13.22
CA ALA A 39 -17.22 24.75 14.18
C ALA A 39 -17.69 24.05 15.47
N SER A 40 -17.89 22.73 15.44
CA SER A 40 -18.29 21.93 16.59
C SER A 40 -17.83 20.47 16.46
N TYR A 41 -17.59 19.82 17.60
CA TYR A 41 -17.14 18.43 17.65
C TYR A 41 -18.16 17.43 17.05
N ILE A 42 -19.45 17.69 17.23
CA ILE A 42 -20.56 16.99 16.57
C ILE A 42 -21.07 17.90 15.45
N THR A 43 -20.89 17.49 14.20
CA THR A 43 -21.34 18.25 13.03
C THR A 43 -22.88 18.32 13.01
N PRO A 44 -23.49 19.51 12.91
CA PRO A 44 -24.94 19.63 12.78
C PRO A 44 -25.45 18.91 11.53
N VAL A 45 -26.65 18.33 11.60
CA VAL A 45 -27.21 17.48 10.52
C VAL A 45 -27.31 18.23 9.19
N ASP A 46 -27.62 19.53 9.22
CA ASP A 46 -27.67 20.39 8.03
C ASP A 46 -26.33 20.55 7.33
N PHE A 47 -25.22 20.56 8.09
CA PHE A 47 -23.86 20.71 7.59
C PHE A 47 -23.10 19.38 7.40
N PHE A 48 -23.60 18.27 7.95
CA PHE A 48 -23.00 16.94 7.72
C PHE A 48 -22.99 16.60 6.23
N TYR A 49 -21.86 16.21 5.64
CA TYR A 49 -21.74 16.00 4.19
C TYR A 49 -22.78 15.01 3.61
N LYS A 50 -23.28 15.29 2.39
CA LYS A 50 -24.25 14.45 1.69
C LYS A 50 -23.57 13.77 0.50
N ARG A 51 -23.47 12.43 0.50
CA ARG A 51 -23.08 11.62 -0.67
C ARG A 51 -24.23 10.70 -1.06
N ASN A 52 -24.68 10.81 -2.31
CA ASN A 52 -25.73 9.97 -2.92
C ASN A 52 -25.31 9.46 -4.31
N HIS A 53 -25.74 8.24 -4.67
CA HIS A 53 -25.52 7.62 -6.00
C HIS A 53 -26.79 7.61 -6.87
N GLY A 54 -27.96 7.54 -6.24
CA GLY A 54 -29.27 7.67 -6.89
C GLY A 54 -30.16 8.74 -6.25
N PRO A 55 -31.45 8.82 -6.66
CA PRO A 55 -32.47 9.63 -5.99
C PRO A 55 -32.73 9.18 -4.55
N ILE A 56 -33.09 10.13 -3.68
CA ILE A 56 -33.36 9.82 -2.27
C ILE A 56 -34.69 9.04 -2.13
N PRO A 57 -34.69 7.85 -1.51
CA PRO A 57 -35.89 7.09 -1.19
C PRO A 57 -37.00 7.87 -0.46
N VAL A 58 -38.22 7.39 -0.63
CA VAL A 58 -39.44 7.95 -0.02
C VAL A 58 -40.11 6.84 0.80
N VAL A 59 -40.38 7.14 2.08
CA VAL A 59 -41.24 6.30 2.92
C VAL A 59 -42.69 6.69 2.62
N ASP A 60 -43.43 5.78 2.01
CA ASP A 60 -44.87 5.96 1.77
C ASP A 60 -45.70 5.51 2.99
N ASP A 61 -45.22 4.53 3.76
CA ASP A 61 -45.85 4.04 5.00
C ASP A 61 -44.80 3.39 5.93
N ILE A 62 -44.51 4.04 7.05
CA ILE A 62 -43.49 3.58 8.02
C ILE A 62 -43.88 2.29 8.75
N GLU A 63 -45.18 2.06 8.97
CA GLU A 63 -45.68 0.86 9.65
C GLU A 63 -45.68 -0.37 8.72
N ARG A 64 -45.54 -0.16 7.41
CA ARG A 64 -45.29 -1.21 6.40
C ARG A 64 -43.82 -1.41 6.05
N TYR A 65 -42.92 -0.54 6.50
CA TYR A 65 -41.48 -0.75 6.28
C TYR A 65 -40.99 -1.96 7.06
N ARG A 66 -40.25 -2.85 6.39
CA ARG A 66 -39.58 -4.00 6.99
C ARG A 66 -38.16 -4.05 6.45
N VAL A 67 -37.18 -4.40 7.28
CA VAL A 67 -35.86 -4.85 6.84
C VAL A 67 -35.82 -6.37 6.90
N THR A 68 -35.35 -7.02 5.83
CA THR A 68 -35.24 -8.48 5.76
C THR A 68 -33.85 -8.92 6.22
N ILE A 69 -33.75 -9.85 7.17
CA ILE A 69 -32.49 -10.50 7.55
C ILE A 69 -32.52 -11.95 7.07
N GLU A 70 -31.59 -12.31 6.19
CA GLU A 70 -31.66 -13.53 5.38
C GLU A 70 -30.27 -14.07 4.96
N GLY A 71 -30.24 -15.00 3.98
CA GLY A 71 -29.03 -15.63 3.47
C GLY A 71 -28.67 -16.90 4.25
N LEU A 72 -27.39 -17.05 4.60
CA LEU A 72 -26.81 -18.20 5.31
C LEU A 72 -27.05 -18.10 6.83
N VAL A 73 -28.33 -17.98 7.19
CA VAL A 73 -28.90 -17.93 8.54
C VAL A 73 -29.89 -19.08 8.73
N GLU A 74 -30.08 -19.54 9.97
CA GLU A 74 -30.98 -20.68 10.25
C GLU A 74 -32.47 -20.30 10.15
N LYS A 75 -32.79 -19.05 10.51
CA LYS A 75 -34.15 -18.52 10.54
C LYS A 75 -34.16 -17.10 9.95
N PRO A 76 -34.45 -16.93 8.65
CA PRO A 76 -34.68 -15.62 8.07
C PRO A 76 -35.86 -14.92 8.74
N VAL A 77 -35.76 -13.61 8.96
CA VAL A 77 -36.81 -12.80 9.60
C VAL A 77 -37.01 -11.47 8.88
N GLN A 78 -38.16 -10.85 9.07
CA GLN A 78 -38.43 -9.47 8.65
C GLN A 78 -38.77 -8.63 9.87
N LEU A 79 -38.03 -7.55 10.13
CA LEU A 79 -38.23 -6.70 11.29
C LEU A 79 -38.83 -5.35 10.89
N SER A 80 -39.89 -4.93 11.60
CA SER A 80 -40.43 -3.57 11.55
C SER A 80 -39.57 -2.59 12.36
N MET A 81 -39.73 -1.28 12.13
CA MET A 81 -39.12 -0.26 13.00
C MET A 81 -39.52 -0.43 14.46
N SER A 82 -40.74 -0.91 14.74
CA SER A 82 -41.21 -1.14 16.11
C SER A 82 -40.46 -2.28 16.81
N GLU A 83 -40.00 -3.29 16.05
CA GLU A 83 -39.22 -4.42 16.58
C GLU A 83 -37.75 -4.05 16.72
N ILE A 84 -37.17 -3.34 15.76
CA ILE A 84 -35.79 -2.82 15.85
C ILE A 84 -35.63 -1.88 17.04
N ARG A 85 -36.62 -1.02 17.31
CA ARG A 85 -36.62 -0.10 18.47
C ARG A 85 -36.85 -0.78 19.83
N LYS A 86 -37.25 -2.06 19.86
CA LYS A 86 -37.32 -2.87 21.11
C LYS A 86 -35.98 -3.50 21.48
N LEU A 87 -35.02 -3.56 20.55
CA LEU A 87 -33.67 -4.02 20.84
C LEU A 87 -32.91 -2.98 21.70
N PRO A 88 -31.87 -3.39 22.45
CA PRO A 88 -31.05 -2.46 23.22
C PRO A 88 -30.51 -1.34 22.33
N LYS A 89 -30.82 -0.10 22.71
CA LYS A 89 -30.35 1.11 22.02
C LYS A 89 -28.95 1.47 22.52
N TYR A 90 -28.03 1.62 21.58
CA TYR A 90 -26.69 2.14 21.81
C TYR A 90 -26.52 3.47 21.08
N THR A 91 -25.68 4.35 21.64
CA THR A 91 -25.30 5.62 21.03
C THR A 91 -23.79 5.63 20.81
N VAL A 92 -23.34 5.81 19.58
CA VAL A 92 -21.93 5.77 19.19
C VAL A 92 -21.55 7.06 18.48
N ALA A 93 -20.58 7.80 19.02
CA ALA A 93 -19.95 8.91 18.31
C ALA A 93 -19.01 8.36 17.24
N ALA A 94 -19.31 8.59 15.97
CA ALA A 94 -18.48 8.10 14.86
C ALA A 94 -18.44 9.07 13.69
N THR A 95 -17.24 9.29 13.16
CA THR A 95 -17.00 10.09 11.95
C THR A 95 -17.14 9.22 10.71
N LEU A 96 -17.98 9.65 9.77
CA LEU A 96 -18.02 9.06 8.44
C LEU A 96 -17.14 9.90 7.51
N GLN A 97 -16.11 9.28 6.93
CA GLN A 97 -15.28 9.89 5.88
C GLN A 97 -15.62 9.29 4.51
N CYS A 98 -15.84 10.13 3.50
CA CYS A 98 -15.89 9.68 2.11
C CYS A 98 -14.50 9.24 1.66
N ALA A 99 -14.40 8.08 0.98
CA ALA A 99 -13.18 7.67 0.29
C ALA A 99 -12.77 8.61 -0.86
N GLY A 100 -13.61 9.60 -1.20
CA GLY A 100 -13.30 10.67 -2.14
C GLY A 100 -12.90 12.00 -1.50
N ASN A 101 -12.73 12.08 -0.18
CA ASN A 101 -12.33 13.31 0.51
C ASN A 101 -10.99 13.85 -0.04
N ARG A 102 -10.84 15.17 -0.15
CA ARG A 102 -9.68 15.88 -0.72
C ARG A 102 -9.35 15.56 -2.19
N ARG A 103 -10.26 14.92 -2.95
CA ARG A 103 -10.06 14.56 -4.36
C ARG A 103 -9.67 15.74 -5.25
N THR A 104 -10.20 16.93 -5.00
CA THR A 104 -9.94 18.11 -5.83
C THR A 104 -8.45 18.48 -5.84
N ALA A 105 -7.74 18.34 -4.71
CA ALA A 105 -6.29 18.55 -4.64
C ALA A 105 -5.52 17.54 -5.51
N MET A 106 -5.92 16.26 -5.48
CA MET A 106 -5.33 15.22 -6.33
C MET A 106 -5.57 15.43 -7.83
N SER A 107 -6.75 15.97 -8.19
CA SER A 107 -7.04 16.40 -9.56
C SER A 107 -6.14 17.54 -10.05
N LYS A 108 -5.58 18.38 -9.16
CA LYS A 108 -4.61 19.45 -9.54
C LYS A 108 -3.32 18.83 -10.09
N ALA A 109 -2.84 17.71 -9.52
CA ALA A 109 -1.63 17.02 -9.97
C ALA A 109 -1.85 16.20 -11.26
N ARG A 110 -2.93 15.41 -11.33
CA ARG A 110 -3.38 14.73 -12.56
C ARG A 110 -4.87 14.40 -12.47
N THR A 111 -5.64 14.68 -13.52
CA THR A 111 -7.10 14.58 -13.53
C THR A 111 -7.62 13.18 -13.16
N VAL A 112 -8.49 13.09 -12.15
CA VAL A 112 -9.17 11.84 -11.75
C VAL A 112 -10.67 11.89 -12.03
N LYS A 113 -11.31 10.74 -12.33
CA LYS A 113 -12.78 10.69 -12.53
C LYS A 113 -13.51 10.47 -11.21
N GLY A 114 -14.25 11.48 -10.76
CA GLY A 114 -15.19 11.39 -9.64
C GLY A 114 -15.85 12.74 -9.37
N VAL A 115 -16.82 12.77 -8.45
CA VAL A 115 -17.34 14.04 -7.89
C VAL A 115 -16.16 14.77 -7.23
N GLY A 116 -15.96 16.05 -7.56
CA GLY A 116 -14.98 16.90 -6.88
C GLY A 116 -15.32 17.00 -5.39
N TRP A 117 -14.31 16.94 -4.54
CA TRP A 117 -14.46 17.11 -3.09
C TRP A 117 -13.26 17.87 -2.59
N ASP A 118 -13.52 18.89 -1.79
CA ASP A 118 -12.51 19.61 -1.04
C ASP A 118 -12.20 18.85 0.27
N VAL A 119 -11.87 19.54 1.36
CA VAL A 119 -11.47 18.93 2.63
C VAL A 119 -12.65 18.47 3.50
N ALA A 120 -13.90 18.67 3.07
CA ALA A 120 -15.09 18.57 3.91
C ALA A 120 -16.05 17.42 3.53
N ALA A 121 -15.58 16.40 2.78
CA ALA A 121 -16.36 15.18 2.49
C ALA A 121 -16.38 14.18 3.67
N LEU A 122 -16.59 14.68 4.88
CA LEU A 122 -16.71 13.93 6.12
C LEU A 122 -17.62 14.66 7.13
N GLY A 123 -17.94 14.01 8.23
CA GLY A 123 -18.64 14.63 9.36
C GLY A 123 -18.73 13.69 10.55
N ASN A 124 -18.78 14.26 11.75
CA ASN A 124 -18.88 13.51 13.00
C ASN A 124 -20.28 13.63 13.62
N ALA A 125 -20.87 12.52 14.04
CA ALA A 125 -22.22 12.50 14.60
C ALA A 125 -22.35 11.44 15.69
N THR A 126 -23.33 11.61 16.58
CA THR A 126 -23.76 10.55 17.50
C THR A 126 -24.87 9.74 16.85
N TRP A 127 -24.63 8.47 16.61
CA TRP A 127 -25.56 7.56 15.94
C TRP A 127 -26.29 6.73 16.97
N GLY A 128 -27.62 6.77 16.96
CA GLY A 128 -28.48 5.99 17.85
C GLY A 128 -29.12 4.81 17.12
N GLY A 129 -28.99 3.60 17.65
CA GLY A 129 -29.45 2.40 16.97
C GLY A 129 -29.31 1.10 17.77
N ALA A 130 -29.75 0.00 17.17
CA ALA A 130 -29.47 -1.34 17.67
C ALA A 130 -28.11 -1.83 17.16
N LYS A 131 -27.35 -2.59 17.96
CA LYS A 131 -26.10 -3.23 17.47
C LYS A 131 -26.43 -4.34 16.47
N LEU A 132 -25.70 -4.38 15.35
CA LEU A 132 -25.84 -5.42 14.34
C LEU A 132 -25.57 -6.82 14.91
N SER A 133 -24.65 -6.94 15.89
CA SER A 133 -24.41 -8.18 16.62
C SER A 133 -25.66 -8.73 17.31
N ASP A 134 -26.49 -7.85 17.89
CA ASP A 134 -27.69 -8.25 18.62
C ASP A 134 -28.82 -8.64 17.64
N VAL A 135 -28.87 -8.00 16.47
CA VAL A 135 -29.78 -8.36 15.38
C VAL A 135 -29.42 -9.73 14.78
N LEU A 136 -28.12 -10.02 14.63
CA LEU A 136 -27.63 -11.30 14.09
C LEU A 136 -27.84 -12.47 15.06
N GLU A 137 -27.85 -12.24 16.38
CA GLU A 137 -28.19 -13.27 17.36
C GLU A 137 -29.65 -13.75 17.23
N ILE A 138 -30.58 -12.89 16.85
CA ILE A 138 -32.01 -13.24 16.62
C ILE A 138 -32.14 -14.34 15.54
N VAL A 139 -31.28 -14.31 14.53
CA VAL A 139 -31.28 -15.25 13.40
C VAL A 139 -30.30 -16.44 13.58
N GLY A 140 -29.79 -16.62 14.80
CA GLY A 140 -28.96 -17.77 15.19
C GLY A 140 -27.44 -17.58 15.02
N ILE A 141 -26.94 -16.35 14.80
CA ILE A 141 -25.50 -16.09 14.70
C ILE A 141 -25.00 -15.44 15.98
N SER A 142 -24.29 -16.22 16.80
CA SER A 142 -23.66 -15.76 18.05
C SER A 142 -22.66 -14.61 17.83
N LYS A 143 -22.49 -13.75 18.84
CA LYS A 143 -21.37 -12.80 18.91
C LYS A 143 -20.01 -13.44 18.67
N LEU A 144 -19.07 -12.64 18.14
CA LEU A 144 -17.68 -13.03 17.79
C LEU A 144 -17.54 -14.14 16.72
N THR A 145 -18.62 -14.54 16.05
CA THR A 145 -18.61 -15.54 14.97
C THR A 145 -17.87 -15.04 13.72
N SER A 146 -16.82 -15.76 13.31
CA SER A 146 -16.10 -15.45 12.06
C SER A 146 -16.68 -16.16 10.82
N VAL A 147 -17.35 -17.31 11.00
CA VAL A 147 -18.02 -18.08 9.95
C VAL A 147 -19.31 -18.68 10.53
N SER A 148 -20.47 -18.51 9.90
CA SER A 148 -21.74 -19.08 10.40
C SER A 148 -21.79 -20.61 10.24
N SER A 149 -22.73 -21.28 10.94
CA SER A 149 -22.98 -22.73 10.81
C SER A 149 -23.25 -23.17 9.36
N LEU A 150 -23.82 -22.28 8.55
CA LEU A 150 -24.10 -22.48 7.12
C LEU A 150 -22.99 -21.94 6.19
N GLY A 151 -21.81 -21.60 6.72
CA GLY A 151 -20.63 -21.22 5.94
C GLY A 151 -20.59 -19.76 5.46
N GLY A 152 -21.45 -18.88 6.00
CA GLY A 152 -21.42 -17.44 5.72
C GLY A 152 -20.21 -16.76 6.35
N LYS A 153 -19.56 -15.83 5.63
CA LYS A 153 -18.34 -15.11 6.08
C LYS A 153 -18.44 -13.60 5.97
N HIS A 154 -19.46 -13.08 5.29
CA HIS A 154 -19.72 -11.66 5.09
C HIS A 154 -21.19 -11.34 5.36
N VAL A 155 -21.48 -10.08 5.65
CA VAL A 155 -22.84 -9.54 5.74
C VAL A 155 -22.99 -8.50 4.65
N GLU A 156 -23.83 -8.77 3.65
CA GLU A 156 -24.25 -7.81 2.62
C GLU A 156 -25.39 -6.94 3.15
N PHE A 157 -25.35 -5.65 2.81
CA PHE A 157 -26.36 -4.66 3.10
C PHE A 157 -26.88 -4.11 1.78
N VAL A 158 -28.19 -4.22 1.57
CA VAL A 158 -28.87 -3.79 0.34
C VAL A 158 -29.72 -2.56 0.63
N SER A 159 -29.56 -1.52 -0.17
CA SER A 159 -30.41 -0.33 -0.15
C SER A 159 -31.69 -0.53 -0.96
N VAL A 160 -32.69 0.33 -0.75
CA VAL A 160 -33.88 0.44 -1.63
C VAL A 160 -33.66 1.40 -2.82
N ASP A 161 -32.55 2.15 -2.84
CA ASP A 161 -32.29 3.19 -3.84
C ASP A 161 -32.05 2.63 -5.25
N LYS A 162 -31.85 3.51 -6.24
CA LYS A 162 -31.64 3.11 -7.64
C LYS A 162 -30.44 3.83 -8.23
N CYS A 163 -29.35 3.09 -8.44
CA CYS A 163 -28.09 3.60 -8.96
C CYS A 163 -28.00 3.37 -10.48
N LYS A 164 -27.43 4.33 -11.22
CA LYS A 164 -27.22 4.18 -12.68
C LYS A 164 -26.15 3.13 -12.97
N GLU A 165 -25.15 3.05 -12.11
CA GLU A 165 -24.03 2.11 -12.13
C GLU A 165 -24.49 0.65 -12.00
N GLU A 166 -25.56 0.41 -11.24
CA GLU A 166 -26.22 -0.89 -11.07
C GLU A 166 -27.41 -1.07 -12.05
N LYS A 167 -27.45 -0.29 -13.14
CA LYS A 167 -28.49 -0.33 -14.19
C LYS A 167 -29.92 -0.15 -13.66
N GLY A 168 -30.09 0.66 -12.62
CA GLY A 168 -31.35 0.87 -11.90
C GLY A 168 -31.57 -0.06 -10.70
N GLY A 169 -30.62 -0.95 -10.42
CA GLY A 169 -30.54 -1.73 -9.18
C GLY A 169 -30.02 -0.91 -7.98
N PRO A 170 -30.05 -1.51 -6.78
CA PRO A 170 -29.76 -0.82 -5.52
C PRO A 170 -28.27 -0.69 -5.21
N TYR A 171 -27.93 0.30 -4.38
CA TYR A 171 -26.63 0.38 -3.74
C TYR A 171 -26.42 -0.80 -2.78
N LYS A 172 -25.24 -1.41 -2.85
CA LYS A 172 -24.85 -2.54 -2.00
C LYS A 172 -23.44 -2.38 -1.46
N ALA A 173 -23.21 -2.87 -0.24
CA ALA A 173 -21.89 -3.07 0.34
C ALA A 173 -21.88 -4.29 1.27
N SER A 174 -20.71 -4.80 1.65
CA SER A 174 -20.60 -5.82 2.71
C SER A 174 -19.44 -5.57 3.66
N ILE A 175 -19.56 -6.07 4.88
CA ILE A 175 -18.46 -6.19 5.86
C ILE A 175 -18.19 -7.67 6.19
N PRO A 176 -17.00 -8.03 6.69
CA PRO A 176 -16.74 -9.38 7.20
C PRO A 176 -17.67 -9.73 8.37
N LEU A 177 -18.14 -10.98 8.45
CA LEU A 177 -19.02 -11.45 9.51
C LEU A 177 -18.39 -11.25 10.89
N ARG A 178 -17.08 -11.53 11.02
CA ARG A 178 -16.30 -11.26 12.24
C ARG A 178 -16.41 -9.82 12.74
N GLN A 179 -16.55 -8.84 11.84
CA GLN A 179 -16.75 -7.43 12.22
C GLN A 179 -18.21 -7.17 12.60
N ALA A 180 -19.17 -7.71 11.83
CA ALA A 180 -20.60 -7.56 12.07
C ALA A 180 -21.06 -8.15 13.41
N THR A 181 -20.46 -9.26 13.85
CA THR A 181 -20.79 -9.98 15.09
C THR A 181 -19.95 -9.55 16.28
N ASN A 182 -18.97 -8.65 16.11
CA ASN A 182 -18.14 -8.17 17.23
C ASN A 182 -18.81 -6.98 17.92
N PRO A 183 -19.23 -7.08 19.19
CA PRO A 183 -19.80 -5.95 19.92
C PRO A 183 -18.87 -4.74 19.98
N ASP A 184 -17.56 -4.95 20.06
CA ASP A 184 -16.55 -3.90 20.21
C ASP A 184 -16.24 -3.14 18.91
N ALA A 185 -16.74 -3.64 17.78
CA ALA A 185 -16.69 -2.97 16.48
C ALA A 185 -17.84 -1.95 16.30
N ASP A 186 -18.79 -1.90 17.25
CA ASP A 186 -19.86 -0.90 17.34
C ASP A 186 -20.68 -0.68 16.05
N VAL A 187 -20.83 -1.72 15.22
CA VAL A 187 -21.65 -1.64 14.00
C VAL A 187 -23.13 -1.52 14.39
N LEU A 188 -23.79 -0.43 13.95
CA LEU A 188 -25.17 -0.11 14.30
C LEU A 188 -26.11 -0.21 13.10
N LEU A 189 -27.34 -0.66 13.36
CA LEU A 189 -28.52 -0.29 12.58
C LEU A 189 -29.11 1.00 13.20
N ALA A 190 -28.67 2.14 12.65
CA ALA A 190 -28.98 3.46 13.18
C ALA A 190 -30.31 4.00 12.61
N TYR A 191 -31.16 4.48 13.52
CA TYR A 191 -32.43 5.17 13.23
C TYR A 191 -32.48 6.58 13.83
N GLU A 192 -31.45 6.97 14.59
CA GLU A 192 -31.22 8.33 15.10
C GLU A 192 -29.84 8.86 14.70
N MET A 193 -29.76 10.18 14.58
CA MET A 193 -28.54 10.93 14.30
C MET A 193 -28.58 12.24 15.12
N ASN A 194 -27.56 12.47 15.95
CA ASN A 194 -27.46 13.61 16.86
C ASN A 194 -28.63 13.72 17.86
N GLY A 195 -29.18 12.58 18.29
CA GLY A 195 -30.32 12.49 19.23
C GLY A 195 -31.71 12.62 18.57
N GLU A 196 -31.77 13.04 17.31
CA GLU A 196 -32.99 13.18 16.54
C GLU A 196 -33.22 12.00 15.59
N ILE A 197 -34.46 11.83 15.10
CA ILE A 197 -34.77 10.85 14.06
C ILE A 197 -33.92 11.14 12.82
N ILE A 198 -33.26 10.12 12.27
CA ILE A 198 -32.38 10.29 11.11
C ILE A 198 -33.15 10.84 9.90
N ASN A 199 -32.57 11.84 9.21
CA ASN A 199 -33.25 12.49 8.08
C ASN A 199 -33.19 11.65 6.77
N ARG A 200 -33.93 12.10 5.75
CA ARG A 200 -33.99 11.41 4.44
C ARG A 200 -32.63 11.33 3.74
N ASP A 201 -31.82 12.38 3.71
CA ASP A 201 -30.50 12.35 3.05
C ASP A 201 -29.51 11.38 3.72
N HIS A 202 -29.61 11.20 5.04
CA HIS A 202 -28.69 10.36 5.82
C HIS A 202 -29.19 8.94 6.05
N GLY A 203 -30.45 8.61 5.75
CA GLY A 203 -30.88 7.20 5.64
C GLY A 203 -32.27 6.82 6.15
N TYR A 204 -33.18 7.77 6.42
CA TYR A 204 -34.51 7.49 6.96
C TYR A 204 -35.26 6.36 6.21
N PRO A 205 -35.74 5.29 6.90
CA PRO A 205 -35.86 5.18 8.36
C PRO A 205 -34.69 4.47 9.05
N LEU A 206 -33.80 3.80 8.31
CA LEU A 206 -32.77 2.93 8.86
C LEU A 206 -31.53 2.87 7.95
N ARG A 207 -30.35 2.95 8.57
CA ARG A 207 -29.06 2.77 7.90
C ARG A 207 -28.12 1.86 8.69
N VAL A 208 -27.08 1.37 8.04
CA VAL A 208 -25.88 0.88 8.75
C VAL A 208 -24.96 2.06 9.07
N ILE A 209 -24.32 2.00 10.23
CA ILE A 209 -23.10 2.72 10.57
C ILE A 209 -22.02 1.67 10.84
N VAL A 210 -20.90 1.75 10.12
CA VAL A 210 -19.71 0.90 10.31
C VAL A 210 -18.57 1.81 10.78
N PRO A 211 -18.31 1.91 12.09
CA PRO A 211 -17.25 2.76 12.62
C PRO A 211 -15.85 2.35 12.15
N GLY A 212 -14.95 3.33 12.03
CA GLY A 212 -13.56 3.10 11.58
C GLY A 212 -13.41 2.61 10.13
N VAL A 213 -14.48 2.61 9.34
CA VAL A 213 -14.53 2.15 7.94
C VAL A 213 -15.00 3.29 7.04
N ILE A 214 -14.58 3.30 5.77
CA ILE A 214 -15.01 4.32 4.81
C ILE A 214 -16.55 4.40 4.72
N GLY A 215 -17.08 5.62 4.61
CA GLY A 215 -18.53 5.88 4.64
C GLY A 215 -19.32 5.14 3.56
N ALA A 216 -18.67 4.67 2.50
CA ALA A 216 -19.25 3.83 1.45
C ALA A 216 -19.82 2.49 1.95
N ARG A 217 -19.35 1.96 3.09
CA ARG A 217 -19.86 0.69 3.66
C ARG A 217 -21.03 0.90 4.64
N SER A 218 -21.27 2.15 5.07
CA SER A 218 -22.39 2.53 5.92
C SER A 218 -23.67 2.76 5.08
N VAL A 219 -24.25 1.68 4.56
CA VAL A 219 -25.40 1.69 3.61
C VAL A 219 -26.62 2.40 4.21
N LYS A 220 -27.31 3.20 3.39
CA LYS A 220 -28.50 3.98 3.75
C LYS A 220 -29.78 3.34 3.19
N TRP A 221 -30.92 3.61 3.81
CA TRP A 221 -32.25 3.18 3.34
C TRP A 221 -32.33 1.66 3.15
N LEU A 222 -32.01 0.92 4.21
CA LEU A 222 -31.89 -0.53 4.17
C LEU A 222 -33.18 -1.22 3.71
N ASP A 223 -33.02 -2.21 2.84
CA ASP A 223 -34.07 -3.12 2.38
C ASP A 223 -33.81 -4.54 2.92
N SER A 224 -32.58 -5.05 2.76
CA SER A 224 -32.15 -6.33 3.33
C SER A 224 -30.72 -6.34 3.90
N ILE A 225 -30.49 -7.32 4.76
CA ILE A 225 -29.23 -7.67 5.42
C ILE A 225 -29.02 -9.17 5.21
N SER A 226 -28.14 -9.55 4.29
CA SER A 226 -28.01 -10.94 3.83
C SER A 226 -26.64 -11.51 4.21
N VAL A 227 -26.62 -12.60 4.99
CA VAL A 227 -25.37 -13.28 5.36
C VAL A 227 -24.92 -14.14 4.19
N ILE A 228 -23.72 -13.89 3.65
CA ILE A 228 -23.24 -14.49 2.41
C ILE A 228 -21.84 -15.11 2.56
N LYS A 229 -21.51 -16.07 1.70
CA LYS A 229 -20.30 -16.89 1.77
C LYS A 229 -19.02 -16.14 1.40
N GLU A 230 -19.12 -15.25 0.42
CA GLU A 230 -18.02 -14.45 -0.12
C GLU A 230 -18.40 -12.96 -0.11
N GLU A 231 -17.49 -12.06 -0.46
CA GLU A 231 -17.74 -10.61 -0.50
C GLU A 231 -18.92 -10.24 -1.42
N CYS A 232 -19.65 -9.17 -1.10
CA CYS A 232 -20.72 -8.62 -1.95
C CYS A 232 -20.20 -8.36 -3.38
N GLN A 233 -20.97 -8.82 -4.37
CA GLN A 233 -20.61 -8.74 -5.79
C GLN A 233 -21.11 -7.46 -6.48
N GLY A 234 -21.72 -6.54 -5.73
CA GLY A 234 -22.21 -5.26 -6.24
C GLY A 234 -21.10 -4.36 -6.79
N PHE A 235 -21.47 -3.47 -7.71
CA PHE A 235 -20.60 -2.55 -8.41
C PHE A 235 -19.72 -1.75 -7.44
N PHE A 236 -20.29 -1.22 -6.36
CA PHE A 236 -19.55 -0.39 -5.39
C PHE A 236 -18.62 -1.17 -4.44
N MET A 237 -18.64 -2.50 -4.47
CA MET A 237 -17.64 -3.36 -3.81
C MET A 237 -16.59 -3.85 -4.80
N GLN A 238 -17.02 -4.28 -5.97
CA GLN A 238 -16.14 -4.95 -6.94
C GLN A 238 -15.50 -4.01 -7.96
N LYS A 239 -16.16 -2.91 -8.31
CA LYS A 239 -15.82 -1.96 -9.39
C LYS A 239 -15.73 -0.50 -8.92
N ASP A 240 -15.69 -0.25 -7.62
CA ASP A 240 -15.35 1.05 -7.03
C ASP A 240 -14.77 0.87 -5.61
N TYR A 241 -14.29 1.96 -5.01
CA TYR A 241 -13.75 2.06 -3.66
C TYR A 241 -12.62 1.04 -3.41
N LYS A 242 -11.61 1.07 -4.28
CA LYS A 242 -10.39 0.26 -4.24
C LYS A 242 -9.13 1.09 -4.50
N MET A 243 -8.11 0.83 -3.68
CA MET A 243 -6.77 1.45 -3.69
C MET A 243 -5.93 0.91 -4.88
N PHE A 244 -5.75 1.68 -5.98
CA PHE A 244 -4.77 1.38 -7.06
C PHE A 244 -3.60 2.37 -7.16
N PRO A 245 -2.37 1.89 -7.45
CA PRO A 245 -1.16 2.72 -7.48
C PRO A 245 -1.08 3.69 -8.67
N PRO A 246 -0.16 4.68 -8.64
CA PRO A 246 -0.08 5.76 -9.63
C PRO A 246 0.17 5.34 -11.09
N SER A 247 0.63 4.11 -11.31
CA SER A 247 0.84 3.50 -12.62
C SER A 247 -0.45 2.97 -13.27
N VAL A 248 -1.56 2.88 -12.52
CA VAL A 248 -2.84 2.37 -13.03
C VAL A 248 -3.67 3.51 -13.61
N ASN A 249 -4.20 3.29 -14.82
CA ASN A 249 -5.06 4.20 -15.57
C ASN A 249 -6.32 3.45 -16.06
N TRP A 250 -7.19 4.12 -16.82
CA TRP A 250 -8.45 3.52 -17.30
C TRP A 250 -8.26 2.38 -18.32
N ASP A 251 -7.10 2.29 -18.96
CA ASP A 251 -6.81 1.33 -20.03
C ASP A 251 -6.18 0.04 -19.49
N ASN A 252 -5.51 0.12 -18.33
CA ASN A 252 -4.82 -1.01 -17.69
C ASN A 252 -5.45 -1.47 -16.36
N ILE A 253 -6.57 -0.86 -15.95
CA ILE A 253 -7.27 -1.15 -14.68
C ILE A 253 -7.76 -2.61 -14.59
N ASN A 254 -7.26 -3.34 -13.60
CA ASN A 254 -7.84 -4.63 -13.21
C ASN A 254 -8.43 -4.58 -11.81
N TRP A 255 -9.76 -4.48 -11.73
CA TRP A 255 -10.53 -4.40 -10.49
C TRP A 255 -10.35 -5.58 -9.51
N SER A 256 -9.92 -6.77 -9.95
CA SER A 256 -9.65 -7.90 -9.05
C SER A 256 -8.24 -7.89 -8.45
N SER A 257 -7.33 -7.04 -8.95
CA SER A 257 -5.97 -6.89 -8.40
C SER A 257 -5.92 -6.22 -7.04
N ARG A 258 -7.06 -5.73 -6.53
CA ARG A 258 -7.20 -4.98 -5.28
C ARG A 258 -8.44 -5.44 -4.50
N LYS A 259 -8.34 -5.39 -3.18
CA LYS A 259 -9.47 -5.63 -2.26
C LYS A 259 -10.35 -4.38 -2.17
N ALA A 260 -11.60 -4.54 -1.76
CA ALA A 260 -12.44 -3.40 -1.39
C ALA A 260 -11.80 -2.65 -0.22
N GLN A 261 -11.76 -1.32 -0.30
CA GLN A 261 -11.27 -0.49 0.80
C GLN A 261 -12.28 -0.57 1.96
N MET A 262 -11.77 -0.81 3.17
CA MET A 262 -12.56 -0.93 4.40
C MET A 262 -12.09 0.14 5.40
N ASP A 263 -11.01 -0.13 6.13
CA ASP A 263 -10.25 0.86 6.92
C ASP A 263 -9.74 2.01 6.03
N PHE A 264 -9.32 3.13 6.63
CA PHE A 264 -8.71 4.27 5.94
C PHE A 264 -7.48 4.79 6.72
N PRO A 265 -6.44 5.29 6.02
CA PRO A 265 -5.22 5.77 6.67
C PRO A 265 -5.48 7.05 7.47
N VAL A 266 -4.48 7.43 8.29
CA VAL A 266 -4.48 8.71 8.99
C VAL A 266 -4.62 9.88 8.02
N GLN A 267 -5.44 10.86 8.41
CA GLN A 267 -5.80 12.03 7.62
C GLN A 267 -5.89 13.26 8.54
N CYS A 268 -5.52 14.44 8.03
CA CYS A 268 -5.87 15.71 8.62
C CYS A 268 -6.01 16.80 7.56
N ALA A 269 -6.71 17.88 7.90
CA ALA A 269 -6.75 19.10 7.09
C ALA A 269 -6.95 20.34 7.97
N ILE A 270 -6.37 21.46 7.54
CA ILE A 270 -6.64 22.79 8.09
C ILE A 270 -8.02 23.24 7.58
N CYS A 271 -8.80 23.88 8.46
CA CYS A 271 -10.15 24.34 8.16
C CYS A 271 -10.47 25.76 8.66
N SER A 272 -9.56 26.38 9.43
CA SER A 272 -9.63 27.80 9.81
C SER A 272 -9.21 28.76 8.68
N LEU A 273 -8.58 28.25 7.63
CA LEU A 273 -8.04 28.99 6.49
C LEU A 273 -8.44 28.28 5.18
N GLU A 274 -8.53 29.06 4.10
CA GLU A 274 -8.67 28.53 2.73
C GLU A 274 -7.30 28.13 2.15
N ASP A 275 -7.25 27.51 0.95
CA ASP A 275 -5.98 27.12 0.29
C ASP A 275 -5.03 28.31 0.11
N GLU A 276 -5.59 29.50 -0.13
CA GLU A 276 -4.90 30.79 -0.15
C GLU A 276 -5.69 31.75 0.73
N SER A 277 -5.02 32.50 1.62
CA SER A 277 -5.67 33.42 2.56
C SER A 277 -4.80 34.62 2.85
N VAL A 278 -5.40 35.81 2.91
CA VAL A 278 -4.73 37.03 3.37
C VAL A 278 -5.00 37.17 4.86
N VAL A 279 -3.93 37.22 5.66
CA VAL A 279 -3.96 37.36 7.11
C VAL A 279 -2.99 38.45 7.55
N ASP A 280 -3.30 39.13 8.66
CA ASP A 280 -2.35 40.07 9.27
C ASP A 280 -1.11 39.31 9.78
N GLN A 281 0.07 39.93 9.65
CA GLN A 281 1.32 39.35 10.17
C GLN A 281 1.27 39.19 11.69
N GLY A 282 1.81 38.08 12.19
CA GLY A 282 1.84 37.77 13.62
C GLY A 282 1.05 36.51 14.00
N LYS A 283 0.39 36.55 15.16
CA LYS A 283 -0.25 35.36 15.75
C LYS A 283 -1.58 34.99 15.09
N VAL A 284 -1.57 33.91 14.33
CA VAL A 284 -2.76 33.32 13.69
C VAL A 284 -3.14 32.02 14.41
N THR A 285 -4.44 31.79 14.59
CA THR A 285 -4.96 30.50 15.08
C THR A 285 -5.22 29.57 13.90
N VAL A 286 -4.43 28.50 13.79
CA VAL A 286 -4.60 27.44 12.79
C VAL A 286 -5.35 26.29 13.45
N SER A 287 -6.52 25.92 12.91
CA SER A 287 -7.31 24.80 13.43
C SER A 287 -7.93 23.95 12.32
N GLY A 288 -8.28 22.72 12.66
CA GLY A 288 -8.73 21.71 11.71
C GLY A 288 -9.15 20.40 12.38
N TYR A 289 -9.20 19.34 11.58
CA TYR A 289 -9.52 17.98 12.05
C TYR A 289 -8.39 17.00 11.72
N ALA A 290 -8.28 15.95 12.53
CA ALA A 290 -7.47 14.75 12.26
C ALA A 290 -8.27 13.48 12.61
N LEU A 291 -8.05 12.38 11.88
CA LEU A 291 -8.68 11.08 12.13
C LEU A 291 -7.92 9.93 11.46
N SER A 292 -8.11 8.71 11.94
CA SER A 292 -7.63 7.48 11.31
C SER A 292 -8.73 6.41 11.40
N GLY A 293 -8.74 5.46 10.48
CA GLY A 293 -9.70 4.36 10.51
C GLY A 293 -9.37 3.31 11.58
N GLY A 294 -10.09 2.19 11.56
CA GLY A 294 -9.84 1.04 12.43
C GLY A 294 -9.97 1.26 13.94
N GLY A 295 -10.35 2.48 14.38
CA GLY A 295 -10.46 2.86 15.79
C GLY A 295 -9.15 3.40 16.39
N ARG A 296 -8.19 3.81 15.54
CA ARG A 296 -6.90 4.37 15.97
C ARG A 296 -7.05 5.85 16.33
N GLY A 297 -6.67 6.23 17.56
CA GLY A 297 -6.62 7.62 17.98
C GLY A 297 -5.55 8.43 17.26
N ILE A 298 -5.52 9.76 17.46
CA ILE A 298 -4.51 10.66 16.89
C ILE A 298 -3.51 11.03 17.98
N GLU A 299 -2.33 10.42 17.93
CA GLU A 299 -1.27 10.61 18.91
C GLU A 299 -0.52 11.94 18.75
N ARG A 300 -0.50 12.54 17.55
CA ARG A 300 0.01 13.90 17.39
C ARG A 300 -0.57 14.60 16.17
N VAL A 301 -0.63 15.92 16.23
CA VAL A 301 -0.80 16.78 15.04
C VAL A 301 0.32 17.82 15.07
N ASP A 302 1.11 17.86 14.00
CA ASP A 302 2.24 18.76 13.82
C ASP A 302 1.85 19.84 12.80
N ILE A 303 2.09 21.12 13.13
CA ILE A 303 1.87 22.28 12.24
C ILE A 303 3.21 22.96 11.95
N SER A 304 3.44 23.30 10.68
CA SER A 304 4.55 24.10 10.17
C SER A 304 4.02 25.40 9.56
N VAL A 305 4.84 26.45 9.57
CA VAL A 305 4.60 27.75 8.88
C VAL A 305 5.72 28.09 7.88
N ASP A 306 6.64 27.16 7.63
CA ASP A 306 7.88 27.37 6.86
C ASP A 306 8.08 26.35 5.72
N GLY A 307 6.99 25.74 5.25
CA GLY A 307 7.02 24.70 4.22
C GLY A 307 7.54 23.35 4.73
N GLY A 308 7.19 22.98 5.96
CA GLY A 308 7.46 21.66 6.54
C GLY A 308 8.86 21.47 7.14
N LYS A 309 9.65 22.53 7.32
CA LYS A 309 11.04 22.45 7.83
C LYS A 309 11.06 22.37 9.35
N THR A 310 10.26 23.19 10.03
CA THR A 310 10.06 23.16 11.48
C THR A 310 8.59 22.93 11.83
N TRP A 311 8.36 22.36 13.02
CA TRP A 311 7.05 21.85 13.42
C TRP A 311 6.76 22.21 14.88
N VAL A 312 5.51 22.60 15.16
CA VAL A 312 4.94 22.84 16.48
C VAL A 312 3.79 21.86 16.69
N GLU A 313 3.72 21.19 17.84
CA GLU A 313 2.58 20.32 18.16
C GLU A 313 1.33 21.17 18.44
N ALA A 314 0.19 20.75 17.90
CA ALA A 314 -1.11 21.37 18.10
C ALA A 314 -1.86 20.77 19.31
N ASP A 315 -2.63 21.60 20.02
CA ASP A 315 -3.61 21.14 21.01
C ASP A 315 -4.64 20.23 20.33
N ARG A 316 -4.88 19.05 20.89
CA ARG A 316 -5.83 18.04 20.41
C ARG A 316 -7.02 17.91 21.35
N TYR A 317 -8.24 17.89 20.83
CA TYR A 317 -9.45 17.78 21.64
C TYR A 317 -10.63 17.08 20.93
N GLN A 318 -11.55 16.55 21.72
CA GLN A 318 -12.85 16.02 21.27
C GLN A 318 -13.98 16.78 21.99
N LYS A 319 -14.38 16.32 23.16
CA LYS A 319 -15.42 16.94 24.00
C LYS A 319 -14.81 18.05 24.85
N SER A 320 -15.43 19.24 24.88
CA SER A 320 -14.87 20.43 25.55
C SER A 320 -14.61 20.28 27.07
N SER A 321 -15.20 19.29 27.73
CA SER A 321 -15.08 19.04 29.17
C SER A 321 -14.20 17.84 29.54
N VAL A 322 -13.60 17.15 28.57
CA VAL A 322 -12.81 15.92 28.79
C VAL A 322 -11.45 16.06 28.08
N PRO A 323 -10.32 16.02 28.82
CA PRO A 323 -9.00 15.96 28.21
C PRO A 323 -8.90 14.77 27.26
N TYR A 324 -8.46 15.01 26.02
CA TYR A 324 -8.27 13.96 25.03
C TYR A 324 -6.97 13.19 25.32
N ALA A 325 -7.05 11.86 25.28
CA ALA A 325 -5.90 10.97 25.31
C ALA A 325 -6.16 9.84 24.31
N SER A 326 -5.19 9.51 23.47
CA SER A 326 -5.48 8.91 22.17
C SER A 326 -6.12 7.51 22.22
N ASP A 327 -5.64 6.66 23.13
CA ASP A 327 -6.26 5.36 23.48
C ASP A 327 -6.92 5.41 24.88
N GLY A 328 -7.33 6.59 25.33
CA GLY A 328 -7.96 6.80 26.64
C GLY A 328 -9.40 6.28 26.68
N ILE A 329 -9.80 5.68 27.81
CA ILE A 329 -11.14 5.08 27.99
C ILE A 329 -12.32 6.06 27.81
N ASN A 330 -12.07 7.37 27.97
CA ASN A 330 -13.07 8.43 27.81
C ASN A 330 -13.10 9.05 26.40
N SER A 331 -12.20 8.63 25.52
CA SER A 331 -12.07 9.12 24.15
C SER A 331 -12.97 8.36 23.19
N ASP A 332 -13.57 9.07 22.25
CA ASP A 332 -14.42 8.47 21.22
C ASP A 332 -13.52 7.93 20.09
N LYS A 333 -13.07 6.67 20.23
CA LYS A 333 -12.15 5.98 19.30
C LYS A 333 -12.57 5.97 17.82
N TRP A 334 -13.84 6.20 17.53
CA TRP A 334 -14.41 6.21 16.16
C TRP A 334 -14.64 7.62 15.59
N ALA A 335 -14.41 8.65 16.39
CA ALA A 335 -14.61 10.04 16.01
C ALA A 335 -13.28 10.71 15.70
N TRP A 336 -13.36 11.78 14.89
CA TRP A 336 -12.23 12.66 14.67
C TRP A 336 -11.72 13.31 15.96
N VAL A 337 -10.57 13.95 15.84
CA VAL A 337 -9.94 14.81 16.84
C VAL A 337 -9.82 16.18 16.20
N LEU A 338 -10.36 17.20 16.86
CA LEU A 338 -10.15 18.58 16.43
C LEU A 338 -8.79 19.04 16.96
N PHE A 339 -8.08 19.82 16.15
CA PHE A 339 -6.79 20.39 16.54
C PHE A 339 -6.77 21.90 16.42
N LYS A 340 -5.94 22.57 17.22
CA LYS A 340 -5.64 24.00 17.11
C LYS A 340 -4.21 24.32 17.56
N ALA A 341 -3.57 25.31 16.94
CA ALA A 341 -2.38 25.96 17.46
C ALA A 341 -2.43 27.46 17.19
N VAL A 342 -1.77 28.25 18.05
CA VAL A 342 -1.48 29.65 17.77
C VAL A 342 -0.04 29.71 17.28
N VAL A 343 0.14 30.06 16.01
CA VAL A 343 1.45 30.13 15.34
C VAL A 343 1.77 31.57 14.94
N ASP A 344 3.04 31.91 14.93
CA ASP A 344 3.52 33.22 14.46
C ASP A 344 3.80 33.12 12.95
N VAL A 345 3.04 33.85 12.14
CA VAL A 345 3.01 33.70 10.68
C VAL A 345 3.87 34.78 10.02
N PRO A 346 4.99 34.41 9.37
CA PRO A 346 5.83 35.35 8.64
C PRO A 346 5.21 35.79 7.31
N GLU A 347 5.81 36.79 6.68
CA GLU A 347 5.43 37.24 5.34
C GLU A 347 5.63 36.10 4.31
N ASN A 348 4.57 35.78 3.55
CA ASN A 348 4.52 34.66 2.58
C ASN A 348 4.78 33.26 3.19
N ALA A 349 4.13 32.97 4.33
CA ALA A 349 4.20 31.65 4.98
C ALA A 349 3.48 30.53 4.20
N GLU A 350 4.05 29.33 4.23
CA GLU A 350 3.40 28.09 3.77
C GLU A 350 3.01 27.26 5.00
N ILE A 351 1.71 27.14 5.26
CA ILE A 351 1.17 26.49 6.47
C ILE A 351 0.79 25.05 6.16
N ILE A 352 1.48 24.09 6.78
CA ILE A 352 1.28 22.65 6.58
C ILE A 352 0.86 22.00 7.90
N ALA A 353 -0.11 21.09 7.85
CA ALA A 353 -0.48 20.24 8.99
C ALA A 353 -0.34 18.75 8.61
N LYS A 354 0.13 17.93 9.55
CA LYS A 354 0.16 16.46 9.44
C LYS A 354 -0.20 15.79 10.75
N ALA A 355 -0.89 14.67 10.69
CA ALA A 355 -1.27 13.86 11.84
C ALA A 355 -0.49 12.54 11.92
N VAL A 356 -0.37 12.03 13.14
CA VAL A 356 0.21 10.72 13.49
C VAL A 356 -0.83 9.96 14.32
N ASP A 357 -1.15 8.71 13.96
CA ASP A 357 -2.10 7.88 14.72
C ASP A 357 -1.43 7.04 15.83
N THR A 358 -2.21 6.36 16.68
CA THR A 358 -1.67 5.57 17.81
C THR A 358 -0.86 4.34 17.40
N ALA A 359 -0.90 3.96 16.11
CA ALA A 359 -0.01 2.96 15.54
C ALA A 359 1.21 3.58 14.82
N ALA A 360 1.46 4.88 15.04
CA ALA A 360 2.51 5.69 14.42
C ALA A 360 2.45 5.75 12.88
N ASN A 361 1.28 5.52 12.27
CA ASN A 361 1.12 5.81 10.84
C ASN A 361 1.19 7.33 10.61
N VAL A 362 1.74 7.73 9.48
CA VAL A 362 1.92 9.13 9.07
C VAL A 362 1.27 9.40 7.72
N GLN A 363 0.97 10.66 7.44
CA GLN A 363 0.55 11.10 6.12
C GLN A 363 1.76 11.22 5.17
N PRO A 364 1.61 10.89 3.87
CA PRO A 364 2.64 11.14 2.87
C PRO A 364 2.81 12.65 2.62
N GLU A 365 4.00 13.04 2.18
CA GLU A 365 4.35 14.43 1.87
C GLU A 365 3.71 14.90 0.56
N ASN A 366 3.88 14.12 -0.52
CA ASN A 366 3.45 14.50 -1.87
C ASN A 366 2.20 13.75 -2.32
N VAL A 367 1.37 14.40 -3.14
CA VAL A 367 0.14 13.79 -3.68
C VAL A 367 0.44 12.90 -4.89
N GLU A 368 1.58 13.11 -5.56
CA GLU A 368 2.09 12.36 -6.69
C GLU A 368 2.39 10.90 -6.33
N ASP A 369 2.99 10.70 -5.14
CA ASP A 369 3.34 9.39 -4.58
C ASP A 369 2.10 8.51 -4.38
N ILE A 370 1.00 9.11 -3.93
CA ILE A 370 -0.30 8.45 -3.76
C ILE A 370 -1.28 8.70 -4.92
N TRP A 371 -0.85 9.36 -6.01
CA TRP A 371 -1.76 9.69 -7.10
C TRP A 371 -2.39 8.41 -7.64
N ASN A 372 -3.62 8.51 -8.13
CA ASN A 372 -4.28 7.35 -8.67
C ASN A 372 -5.41 7.62 -9.64
N LEU A 373 -5.70 6.56 -10.38
CA LEU A 373 -7.03 6.27 -10.89
C LEU A 373 -8.06 6.18 -9.73
N ARG A 374 -7.79 5.38 -8.67
CA ARG A 374 -8.59 5.23 -7.42
C ARG A 374 -7.86 4.89 -6.05
N ASP A 375 -6.51 4.67 -5.90
CA ASP A 375 -5.58 5.11 -4.75
C ASP A 375 -4.28 4.28 -4.33
N ALA A 376 -3.05 4.85 -4.23
CA ALA A 376 -1.73 4.37 -3.65
C ALA A 376 -1.07 2.97 -4.03
N TYR A 377 0.25 2.63 -3.87
CA TYR A 377 1.62 3.26 -3.72
C TYR A 377 2.75 2.15 -3.71
N ASP A 378 4.07 2.43 -3.74
CA ASP A 378 5.21 1.55 -3.28
C ASP A 378 6.09 2.34 -2.27
N SER A 379 6.20 1.83 -1.05
CA SER A 379 6.81 2.54 0.10
C SER A 379 8.31 2.30 0.31
N SER A 380 8.95 1.36 -0.40
CA SER A 380 10.36 1.01 -0.11
C SER A 380 11.37 1.65 -1.06
N ASP A 381 10.92 2.15 -2.22
CA ASP A 381 11.75 2.79 -3.25
C ASP A 381 10.95 3.88 -3.99
N PRO A 382 10.48 4.95 -3.30
CA PRO A 382 9.51 5.92 -3.87
C PRO A 382 9.94 6.53 -5.21
N TYR A 383 11.25 6.80 -5.35
CA TYR A 383 11.82 7.47 -6.51
C TYR A 383 12.45 6.50 -7.53
N GLY A 384 12.40 5.19 -7.25
CA GLY A 384 13.10 4.17 -8.02
C GLY A 384 12.53 3.96 -9.42
N ASN A 385 13.29 4.37 -10.44
CA ASN A 385 12.93 4.21 -11.85
C ASN A 385 14.15 3.91 -12.71
N ILE A 386 13.94 3.44 -13.94
CA ILE A 386 14.96 3.39 -14.99
C ILE A 386 14.70 4.56 -15.94
N THR A 387 15.59 5.56 -15.97
CA THR A 387 15.50 6.70 -16.90
C THR A 387 16.41 6.48 -18.10
N ILE A 388 15.84 6.54 -19.30
CA ILE A 388 16.58 6.57 -20.56
C ILE A 388 16.72 8.03 -20.98
N LYS A 389 17.94 8.51 -21.15
CA LYS A 389 18.23 9.80 -21.79
C LYS A 389 18.69 9.61 -23.23
N TRP A 390 18.20 10.48 -24.10
CA TRP A 390 18.44 10.49 -25.54
C TRP A 390 19.08 11.84 -25.90
N ASP A 391 20.41 11.85 -25.92
CA ASP A 391 21.25 13.05 -25.99
C ASP A 391 21.75 13.30 -27.42
N PHE A 392 21.19 14.30 -28.10
CA PHE A 392 21.61 14.70 -29.44
C PHE A 392 22.99 15.37 -29.38
N GLN A 393 24.01 14.73 -29.96
CA GLN A 393 25.40 15.20 -29.94
C GLN A 393 25.76 16.03 -31.17
N GLU A 394 25.31 15.60 -32.34
CA GLU A 394 25.55 16.26 -33.62
C GLU A 394 24.29 16.09 -34.49
N ILE A 395 23.91 17.14 -35.21
CA ILE A 395 22.75 17.15 -36.13
C ILE A 395 23.26 17.67 -37.48
N ARG A 396 22.90 16.97 -38.55
CA ARG A 396 23.24 17.27 -39.96
C ARG A 396 21.96 17.26 -40.79
N ASP A 397 22.04 17.69 -42.03
CA ASP A 397 20.87 17.75 -42.93
C ASP A 397 20.39 16.36 -43.40
N ASP A 398 21.23 15.33 -43.26
CA ASP A 398 20.97 13.94 -43.65
C ASP A 398 20.79 12.96 -42.46
N GLY A 399 20.89 13.46 -41.22
CA GLY A 399 20.83 12.61 -40.03
C GLY A 399 21.35 13.26 -38.75
N TYR A 400 21.48 12.46 -37.69
CA TYR A 400 21.97 12.91 -36.39
C TYR A 400 22.71 11.80 -35.65
N THR A 401 23.68 12.20 -34.82
CA THR A 401 24.34 11.31 -33.86
C THR A 401 23.75 11.53 -32.47
N VAL A 402 23.25 10.46 -31.86
CA VAL A 402 22.70 10.45 -30.51
C VAL A 402 23.47 9.49 -29.61
N MET A 403 23.68 9.90 -28.37
CA MET A 403 24.12 9.05 -27.27
C MET A 403 22.91 8.71 -26.41
N VAL A 404 22.65 7.42 -26.22
CA VAL A 404 21.57 6.92 -25.36
C VAL A 404 22.18 6.41 -24.07
N ASN A 405 21.72 6.96 -22.95
CA ASN A 405 22.15 6.60 -21.60
C ASN A 405 20.97 5.99 -20.83
N ILE A 406 21.11 4.76 -20.34
CA ILE A 406 20.09 4.07 -19.54
C ILE A 406 20.57 4.06 -18.08
N PHE A 407 19.90 4.82 -17.22
CA PHE A 407 20.21 4.93 -15.79
C PHE A 407 19.19 4.15 -14.97
N ASN A 408 19.66 3.24 -14.12
CA ASN A 408 18.86 2.63 -13.07
C ASN A 408 18.99 3.44 -11.76
N TYR A 409 17.96 4.21 -11.41
CA TYR A 409 17.90 4.96 -10.16
C TYR A 409 17.23 4.20 -9.01
N GLN A 410 16.86 2.93 -9.21
CA GLN A 410 16.27 2.10 -8.16
C GLN A 410 17.28 1.78 -7.06
N LEU A 411 16.83 1.81 -5.82
CA LEU A 411 17.72 1.62 -4.66
C LEU A 411 18.21 0.18 -4.55
N TYR A 412 17.34 -0.80 -4.78
CA TYR A 412 17.66 -2.22 -4.61
C TYR A 412 17.31 -3.12 -5.80
N ARG A 413 16.47 -2.66 -6.74
CA ARG A 413 16.16 -3.43 -7.96
C ARG A 413 17.29 -3.27 -8.99
N HIS A 414 17.66 -4.37 -9.62
CA HIS A 414 18.70 -4.44 -10.64
C HIS A 414 18.19 -5.26 -11.83
N VAL A 415 18.81 -5.07 -12.99
CA VAL A 415 18.51 -5.82 -14.21
C VAL A 415 19.54 -6.93 -14.33
N GLU A 416 19.14 -8.18 -14.07
CA GLU A 416 19.97 -9.38 -14.28
C GLU A 416 20.03 -9.78 -15.76
N THR A 417 20.95 -10.69 -16.10
CA THR A 417 20.97 -11.38 -17.41
C THR A 417 19.62 -12.04 -17.69
N PRO A 418 19.04 -11.93 -18.91
CA PRO A 418 19.69 -11.56 -20.18
C PRO A 418 19.89 -10.05 -20.42
N GLY A 419 19.57 -9.19 -19.44
CA GLY A 419 19.80 -7.76 -19.52
C GLY A 419 18.64 -6.97 -20.13
N TRP A 420 18.80 -5.65 -20.24
CA TRP A 420 17.84 -4.80 -20.94
C TRP A 420 17.87 -5.04 -22.46
N LYS A 421 16.70 -4.98 -23.11
CA LYS A 421 16.55 -4.99 -24.56
C LYS A 421 15.66 -3.82 -24.97
N LEU A 422 16.29 -2.69 -25.26
CA LEU A 422 15.62 -1.41 -25.49
C LEU A 422 15.03 -1.35 -26.89
N GLY A 423 13.71 -1.36 -27.00
CA GLY A 423 12.98 -1.12 -28.24
C GLY A 423 12.20 0.19 -28.25
N TRP A 424 11.90 0.68 -29.45
CA TRP A 424 11.06 1.84 -29.72
C TRP A 424 10.46 1.75 -31.12
N ALA A 425 9.57 2.68 -31.48
CA ALA A 425 9.01 2.84 -32.81
C ALA A 425 9.48 4.16 -33.43
N TRP A 426 10.08 4.10 -34.63
CA TRP A 426 10.42 5.28 -35.41
C TRP A 426 9.16 6.00 -35.92
N SER A 427 9.22 7.33 -35.92
CA SER A 427 8.09 8.18 -36.28
C SER A 427 7.99 8.45 -37.79
N GLY A 428 9.12 8.41 -38.50
CA GLY A 428 9.22 8.60 -39.96
C GLY A 428 9.84 7.39 -40.67
N GLU A 429 10.87 7.66 -41.48
CA GLU A 429 11.66 6.68 -42.24
C GLU A 429 13.15 6.64 -41.79
N GLU A 430 13.39 6.82 -40.50
CA GLU A 430 14.73 6.79 -39.90
C GLU A 430 15.40 5.41 -40.04
N VAL A 431 16.73 5.40 -40.19
CA VAL A 431 17.55 4.16 -40.25
C VAL A 431 18.82 4.31 -39.42
N ILE A 432 19.30 3.21 -38.83
CA ILE A 432 20.54 3.17 -38.03
C ILE A 432 21.70 2.82 -38.97
N TRP A 433 22.66 3.72 -39.15
CA TRP A 433 23.83 3.51 -40.01
C TRP A 433 25.03 2.87 -39.29
N ASP A 434 25.34 3.35 -38.07
CA ASP A 434 26.43 2.84 -37.21
C ASP A 434 25.93 2.82 -35.76
N ILE A 435 26.38 1.85 -34.96
CA ILE A 435 26.05 1.72 -33.55
C ILE A 435 27.27 1.20 -32.76
N ARG A 436 27.52 1.79 -31.58
CA ARG A 436 28.66 1.47 -30.71
C ARG A 436 28.24 1.36 -29.26
N GLY A 437 28.75 0.35 -28.56
CA GLY A 437 28.35 -0.05 -27.22
C GLY A 437 27.20 -1.06 -27.18
N ALA A 438 26.38 -1.11 -28.24
CA ALA A 438 25.21 -1.97 -28.34
C ALA A 438 25.02 -2.41 -29.80
N GLU A 439 24.09 -3.34 -30.03
CA GLU A 439 23.78 -3.91 -31.35
C GLU A 439 22.26 -4.07 -31.53
N ALA A 440 21.75 -3.82 -32.75
CA ALA A 440 20.36 -4.11 -33.10
C ALA A 440 20.15 -5.61 -33.30
N THR A 441 19.08 -6.19 -32.74
CA THR A 441 18.84 -7.64 -32.85
C THR A 441 18.46 -8.10 -34.26
N GLU A 442 17.98 -7.18 -35.10
CA GLU A 442 17.54 -7.47 -36.48
C GLU A 442 17.90 -6.29 -37.41
N GLN A 443 18.35 -6.59 -38.63
CA GLN A 443 18.68 -5.59 -39.65
C GLN A 443 17.44 -5.04 -40.39
N GLY A 444 16.33 -5.78 -40.40
CA GLY A 444 15.11 -5.39 -41.13
C GLY A 444 15.29 -5.35 -42.66
N ASN A 445 14.33 -4.76 -43.37
CA ASN A 445 14.34 -4.72 -44.84
C ASN A 445 15.07 -3.49 -45.39
N CYS A 446 16.40 -3.59 -45.54
CA CYS A 446 17.24 -2.52 -46.11
C CYS A 446 17.29 -2.45 -47.65
N SER A 447 16.41 -3.15 -48.39
CA SER A 447 16.48 -3.28 -49.87
C SER A 447 16.41 -1.96 -50.66
N ARG A 448 16.05 -0.85 -50.00
CA ARG A 448 16.02 0.50 -50.58
C ARG A 448 17.42 1.08 -50.83
N PHE A 449 18.44 0.62 -50.11
CA PHE A 449 19.80 1.13 -50.20
C PHE A 449 20.65 0.28 -51.16
N ARG A 450 21.37 0.92 -52.08
CA ARG A 450 22.27 0.25 -53.04
C ARG A 450 23.71 0.56 -52.67
N GLY A 451 24.51 -0.48 -52.38
CA GLY A 451 25.89 -0.33 -51.90
C GLY A 451 25.99 -0.73 -50.43
N ASN A 452 26.60 0.13 -49.59
CA ASN A 452 26.68 -0.10 -48.15
C ASN A 452 25.28 -0.10 -47.53
N LEU A 453 24.94 -1.18 -46.81
CA LEU A 453 23.66 -1.32 -46.11
C LEU A 453 23.74 -0.68 -44.71
N PRO A 454 22.67 -0.03 -44.21
CA PRO A 454 22.58 0.38 -42.81
C PRO A 454 22.67 -0.79 -41.84
N HIS A 455 23.08 -0.52 -40.59
CA HIS A 455 23.07 -1.50 -39.50
C HIS A 455 21.66 -2.04 -39.21
N SER A 456 20.65 -1.17 -39.25
CA SER A 456 19.24 -1.59 -39.19
C SER A 456 18.31 -0.59 -39.88
N CYS A 457 17.38 -1.13 -40.67
CA CYS A 457 16.28 -0.42 -41.31
C CYS A 457 14.92 -0.82 -40.71
N GLU A 458 14.91 -1.49 -39.55
CA GLU A 458 13.67 -1.93 -38.92
C GLU A 458 12.89 -0.75 -38.34
N LYS A 459 11.56 -0.74 -38.51
CA LYS A 459 10.71 0.37 -38.05
C LYS A 459 10.54 0.37 -36.53
N ASN A 460 10.58 -0.81 -35.92
CA ASN A 460 10.51 -0.99 -34.48
C ASN A 460 11.76 -1.75 -33.98
N PRO A 461 12.95 -1.14 -34.03
CA PRO A 461 14.18 -1.83 -33.69
C PRO A 461 14.21 -2.19 -32.21
N TYR A 462 14.87 -3.29 -31.88
CA TYR A 462 15.31 -3.59 -30.52
C TYR A 462 16.84 -3.62 -30.46
N ILE A 463 17.40 -2.93 -29.47
CA ILE A 463 18.82 -2.83 -29.21
C ILE A 463 19.17 -3.60 -27.94
N VAL A 464 20.27 -4.35 -27.99
CA VAL A 464 20.87 -5.05 -26.84
C VAL A 464 22.30 -4.57 -26.62
N ASP A 465 22.72 -4.46 -25.36
CA ASP A 465 24.10 -4.16 -24.98
C ASP A 465 25.07 -5.24 -25.45
N LEU A 466 26.30 -4.85 -25.80
CA LEU A 466 27.33 -5.81 -26.17
C LEU A 466 27.81 -6.61 -24.94
N LEU A 467 28.29 -7.83 -25.17
CA LEU A 467 28.85 -8.68 -24.10
C LEU A 467 30.24 -8.16 -23.63
N PRO A 468 30.64 -8.49 -22.38
CA PRO A 468 31.98 -8.22 -21.89
C PRO A 468 33.06 -8.81 -22.80
N GLY A 469 34.07 -8.01 -23.15
CA GLY A 469 35.16 -8.41 -24.06
C GLY A 469 34.97 -8.01 -25.52
N ALA A 470 33.90 -7.27 -25.88
CA ALA A 470 33.72 -6.71 -27.21
C ALA A 470 34.95 -5.92 -27.72
N PRO A 471 35.24 -5.89 -29.04
CA PRO A 471 36.42 -5.18 -29.57
C PRO A 471 36.44 -3.69 -29.21
N TYR A 472 37.60 -3.15 -28.83
CA TYR A 472 37.75 -1.75 -28.37
C TYR A 472 37.13 -0.70 -29.32
N ARG A 473 37.18 -0.94 -30.64
CA ARG A 473 36.59 -0.04 -31.65
C ARG A 473 35.05 0.04 -31.62
N MET A 474 34.39 -0.96 -31.02
CA MET A 474 32.94 -1.04 -30.86
C MET A 474 32.46 -0.63 -29.46
N GLN A 475 33.38 -0.35 -28.52
CA GLN A 475 33.02 0.05 -27.16
C GLN A 475 32.68 1.55 -27.05
N THR A 476 31.90 1.90 -26.03
CA THR A 476 31.72 3.27 -25.55
C THR A 476 31.80 3.28 -24.01
N GLN A 477 31.73 4.47 -23.41
CA GLN A 477 31.70 4.62 -21.96
C GLN A 477 30.48 3.90 -21.35
N ASN A 478 30.68 3.15 -20.27
CA ASN A 478 29.63 2.42 -19.53
C ASN A 478 28.90 1.27 -20.27
N CYS A 479 29.25 0.96 -21.53
CA CYS A 479 29.08 -0.40 -22.05
C CYS A 479 30.16 -1.32 -21.40
N CYS A 480 30.32 -2.60 -21.72
CA CYS A 480 29.55 -3.50 -22.57
C CYS A 480 29.34 -4.72 -21.68
N ARG A 481 28.16 -4.80 -21.04
CA ARG A 481 27.91 -5.62 -19.84
C ARG A 481 26.83 -6.67 -20.05
N GLY A 482 26.44 -6.94 -21.30
CA GLY A 482 25.33 -7.84 -21.61
C GLY A 482 24.00 -7.37 -21.01
N GLY A 483 23.81 -6.05 -20.88
CA GLY A 483 22.56 -5.42 -20.48
C GLY A 483 22.29 -5.44 -18.98
N VAL A 484 23.28 -5.85 -18.17
CA VAL A 484 23.17 -5.84 -16.71
C VAL A 484 23.28 -4.41 -16.18
N LEU A 485 22.29 -3.99 -15.37
CA LEU A 485 22.28 -2.70 -14.67
C LEU A 485 22.13 -2.94 -13.17
N SER A 486 23.13 -2.56 -12.39
CA SER A 486 23.05 -2.72 -10.92
C SER A 486 22.12 -1.67 -10.29
N SER A 487 21.78 -1.88 -9.03
CA SER A 487 21.02 -0.92 -8.22
C SER A 487 21.93 0.16 -7.63
N MET A 488 21.36 1.33 -7.32
CA MET A 488 22.08 2.47 -6.74
C MET A 488 22.77 2.13 -5.39
N THR A 489 22.24 1.18 -4.63
CA THR A 489 22.81 0.81 -3.33
C THR A 489 23.96 -0.19 -3.46
N GLN A 490 23.89 -1.09 -4.46
CA GLN A 490 24.76 -2.25 -4.59
C GLN A 490 26.04 -1.99 -5.39
N ASP A 491 25.95 -1.32 -6.56
CA ASP A 491 27.13 -0.94 -7.36
C ASP A 491 26.88 0.33 -8.20
N MET A 492 27.24 1.48 -7.64
CA MET A 492 27.17 2.79 -8.29
C MET A 492 28.10 2.95 -9.51
N THR A 493 28.93 1.94 -9.86
CA THR A 493 29.70 1.95 -11.12
C THR A 493 28.96 1.26 -12.27
N LYS A 494 27.90 0.50 -11.96
CA LYS A 494 27.13 -0.33 -12.90
C LYS A 494 25.66 0.06 -13.06
N TYR A 495 25.21 1.12 -12.40
CA TYR A 495 23.83 1.61 -12.52
C TYR A 495 23.50 2.27 -13.88
N VAL A 496 24.50 2.56 -14.72
CA VAL A 496 24.33 3.17 -16.04
C VAL A 496 24.94 2.30 -17.14
N ALA A 497 24.22 2.16 -18.25
CA ALA A 497 24.75 1.68 -19.54
C ALA A 497 24.61 2.79 -20.59
N SER A 498 25.50 2.83 -21.58
CA SER A 498 25.34 3.76 -22.71
C SER A 498 25.75 3.14 -24.04
N PHE A 499 25.14 3.66 -25.11
CA PHE A 499 25.50 3.35 -26.49
C PHE A 499 25.31 4.59 -27.37
N GLN A 500 26.05 4.65 -28.48
CA GLN A 500 25.98 5.73 -29.46
C GLN A 500 25.45 5.16 -30.77
N MET A 501 24.56 5.89 -31.44
CA MET A 501 24.07 5.55 -32.78
C MET A 501 24.18 6.75 -33.72
N ASN A 502 24.41 6.45 -34.99
CA ASN A 502 24.29 7.40 -36.09
C ASN A 502 23.01 7.07 -36.87
N VAL A 503 22.05 8.00 -36.90
CA VAL A 503 20.71 7.82 -37.47
C VAL A 503 20.57 8.67 -38.71
N GLY A 504 20.27 8.05 -39.85
CA GLY A 504 19.91 8.76 -41.07
C GLY A 504 18.43 9.12 -41.06
N SER A 505 18.09 10.36 -41.44
CA SER A 505 16.71 10.83 -41.59
C SER A 505 16.56 11.68 -42.85
N LYS A 506 15.39 11.63 -43.47
CA LYS A 506 15.01 12.52 -44.59
C LYS A 506 14.16 13.71 -44.15
N ASP A 507 13.63 13.68 -42.92
CA ASP A 507 12.74 14.71 -42.43
C ASP A 507 13.54 15.74 -41.62
N SER A 508 13.37 17.02 -41.96
CA SER A 508 13.97 18.15 -41.25
C SER A 508 13.35 18.34 -39.86
N MET A 509 12.15 17.80 -39.62
CA MET A 509 11.47 17.89 -38.34
C MET A 509 11.93 16.77 -37.41
N ARG A 510 12.42 17.16 -36.23
CA ARG A 510 13.09 16.28 -35.24
C ARG A 510 12.07 15.42 -34.48
N LEU A 511 11.46 14.46 -35.17
CA LEU A 511 10.48 13.57 -34.58
C LEU A 511 11.15 12.62 -33.58
N MET A 512 10.78 12.75 -32.30
CA MET A 512 11.24 11.85 -31.25
C MET A 512 10.55 10.48 -31.41
N PRO A 513 11.26 9.35 -31.22
CA PRO A 513 10.63 8.03 -31.26
C PRO A 513 9.53 7.86 -30.21
N SER A 514 8.65 6.90 -30.44
CA SER A 514 7.51 6.59 -29.57
C SER A 514 7.54 5.13 -29.10
N ASN A 515 6.63 4.76 -28.19
CA ASN A 515 6.41 3.37 -27.77
C ASN A 515 7.68 2.66 -27.25
N PHE A 516 8.42 3.31 -26.35
CA PHE A 516 9.63 2.75 -25.73
C PHE A 516 9.31 1.53 -24.86
N SER A 517 10.20 0.54 -24.87
CA SER A 517 10.12 -0.66 -24.04
C SER A 517 11.51 -1.16 -23.68
N LEU A 518 11.75 -1.54 -22.42
CA LEU A 518 12.99 -2.22 -22.01
C LEU A 518 12.95 -3.74 -22.27
N ALA A 519 11.79 -4.28 -22.66
CA ALA A 519 11.49 -5.71 -22.77
C ALA A 519 11.81 -6.56 -21.51
N ILE A 520 11.97 -5.91 -20.36
CA ILE A 520 12.08 -6.54 -19.04
C ILE A 520 10.66 -6.72 -18.48
N PRO A 521 10.24 -7.92 -18.02
CA PRO A 521 8.97 -8.12 -17.34
C PRO A 521 8.76 -7.12 -16.19
N GLY A 522 7.53 -6.68 -15.99
CA GLY A 522 7.20 -5.68 -14.96
C GLY A 522 7.41 -4.21 -15.35
N TYR A 523 8.28 -3.88 -16.31
CA TYR A 523 8.60 -2.48 -16.64
C TYR A 523 7.64 -1.85 -17.66
N THR A 524 7.34 -0.56 -17.48
CA THR A 524 6.58 0.27 -18.42
C THR A 524 7.20 1.65 -18.58
N CYS A 525 7.47 2.05 -19.82
CA CYS A 525 8.09 3.33 -20.15
C CYS A 525 7.06 4.40 -20.54
N SER A 526 7.36 5.65 -20.19
CA SER A 526 6.59 6.83 -20.59
C SER A 526 6.79 7.16 -22.07
N ASN A 527 5.99 8.11 -22.58
CA ASN A 527 6.41 8.86 -23.76
C ASN A 527 7.65 9.72 -23.44
N ALA A 528 8.40 10.10 -24.47
CA ALA A 528 9.56 10.97 -24.31
C ALA A 528 9.14 12.41 -23.94
N SER A 529 9.92 13.02 -23.04
CA SER A 529 9.76 14.41 -22.60
C SER A 529 11.09 15.17 -22.71
N VAL A 530 11.04 16.49 -22.92
CA VAL A 530 12.26 17.31 -23.02
C VAL A 530 12.90 17.47 -21.64
N ALA A 531 14.22 17.36 -21.56
CA ALA A 531 15.00 17.52 -20.33
C ALA A 531 16.15 18.53 -20.53
N PRO A 532 16.71 19.11 -19.44
CA PRO A 532 17.89 19.97 -19.52
C PRO A 532 19.05 19.26 -20.23
N PRO A 533 19.76 19.89 -21.20
CA PRO A 533 20.71 19.16 -22.03
C PRO A 533 21.91 18.64 -21.23
N THR A 534 22.19 17.34 -21.34
CA THR A 534 23.21 16.63 -20.55
C THR A 534 24.61 17.20 -20.81
N LYS A 535 25.41 17.35 -19.74
CA LYS A 535 26.81 17.78 -19.80
C LYS A 535 27.74 16.59 -19.59
N PHE A 536 28.72 16.45 -20.48
CA PHE A 536 29.70 15.37 -20.49
C PHE A 536 31.11 15.93 -20.34
N LEU A 537 31.97 15.20 -19.61
CA LEU A 537 33.39 15.49 -19.53
C LEU A 537 34.09 14.95 -20.79
N SER A 538 34.87 15.79 -21.47
CA SER A 538 35.71 15.33 -22.58
C SER A 538 36.84 14.46 -22.04
N SER A 539 37.08 13.29 -22.64
CA SER A 539 38.05 12.30 -22.17
C SER A 539 39.50 12.80 -22.04
N ASN A 540 39.88 13.87 -22.76
CA ASN A 540 41.26 14.36 -22.83
C ASN A 540 41.44 15.85 -22.44
N THR A 541 40.40 16.57 -21.99
CA THR A 541 40.53 17.99 -21.57
C THR A 541 39.55 18.34 -20.45
N ARG A 542 39.84 19.39 -19.65
CA ARG A 542 38.92 19.94 -18.64
C ARG A 542 37.65 20.61 -19.23
N HIS A 543 37.41 20.48 -20.53
CA HIS A 543 36.30 21.13 -21.21
C HIS A 543 35.05 20.24 -21.13
N GLN A 544 33.94 20.81 -20.63
CA GLN A 544 32.63 20.16 -20.67
C GLN A 544 32.01 20.35 -22.06
N LYS A 545 31.56 19.27 -22.69
CA LYS A 545 30.68 19.32 -23.87
C LYS A 545 29.23 19.12 -23.41
N GLN A 546 28.29 19.81 -24.02
CA GLN A 546 26.87 19.70 -23.71
C GLN A 546 26.11 19.15 -24.93
N ALA A 547 25.10 18.32 -24.70
CA ALA A 547 24.16 17.89 -25.75
C ALA A 547 23.46 19.13 -26.35
N LEU A 548 23.12 19.06 -27.64
CA LEU A 548 22.32 20.08 -28.31
C LEU A 548 20.86 20.07 -27.79
N LEU A 549 20.37 18.87 -27.48
CA LEU A 549 19.05 18.61 -26.92
C LEU A 549 19.09 17.26 -26.18
N THR A 550 18.39 17.17 -25.05
CA THR A 550 18.19 15.90 -24.34
C THR A 550 16.70 15.63 -24.20
N TRP A 551 16.30 14.42 -24.56
CA TRP A 551 14.99 13.88 -24.18
C TRP A 551 15.18 12.83 -23.09
N GLN A 552 14.15 12.64 -22.26
CA GLN A 552 14.10 11.60 -21.24
C GLN A 552 12.81 10.78 -21.36
N VAL A 553 12.95 9.48 -21.13
CA VAL A 553 11.88 8.49 -21.02
C VAL A 553 12.04 7.80 -19.67
N ILE A 554 10.96 7.74 -18.89
CA ILE A 554 10.99 7.16 -17.54
C ILE A 554 10.28 5.80 -17.58
N CYS A 555 11.01 4.75 -17.25
CA CYS A 555 10.51 3.39 -17.14
C CYS A 555 10.34 2.99 -15.67
N SER A 556 9.08 2.78 -15.28
CA SER A 556 8.69 2.39 -13.92
C SER A 556 8.45 0.88 -13.83
N TYR A 557 8.80 0.29 -12.69
CA TYR A 557 8.59 -1.12 -12.39
C TYR A 557 7.21 -1.37 -11.77
N SER A 558 6.58 -2.50 -12.10
CA SER A 558 5.33 -2.98 -11.51
C SER A 558 5.35 -4.49 -11.33
N GLN A 559 5.46 -4.95 -10.08
CA GLN A 559 5.48 -6.37 -9.71
C GLN A 559 4.29 -7.16 -10.29
N PHE A 560 3.12 -6.54 -10.43
CA PHE A 560 1.91 -7.15 -11.00
C PHE A 560 2.00 -7.45 -12.50
N ARG A 561 2.94 -6.82 -13.22
CA ARG A 561 3.22 -7.07 -14.65
C ARG A 561 4.39 -8.02 -14.86
N GLU A 562 5.15 -8.33 -13.81
CA GLU A 562 6.33 -9.17 -13.89
C GLU A 562 5.99 -10.65 -13.74
N SER A 563 5.25 -10.99 -12.68
CA SER A 563 4.78 -12.35 -12.44
C SER A 563 3.50 -12.36 -11.60
N ALA A 564 2.56 -13.23 -11.98
CA ALA A 564 1.37 -13.51 -11.17
C ALA A 564 1.66 -14.44 -9.96
N LYS A 565 2.89 -14.94 -9.84
CA LYS A 565 3.35 -15.88 -8.80
C LYS A 565 4.58 -15.29 -8.08
N PRO A 566 4.67 -15.34 -6.75
CA PRO A 566 5.87 -14.93 -6.02
C PRO A 566 7.11 -15.73 -6.46
N SER A 567 8.30 -15.13 -6.38
CA SER A 567 9.58 -15.78 -6.69
C SER A 567 10.30 -16.32 -5.44
N CYS A 568 9.87 -15.92 -4.25
CA CYS A 568 10.49 -16.30 -2.98
C CYS A 568 9.48 -16.50 -1.84
N CYS A 569 9.90 -17.27 -0.83
CA CYS A 569 9.17 -17.46 0.42
C CYS A 569 10.11 -17.41 1.63
N VAL A 570 9.53 -17.16 2.81
CA VAL A 570 10.28 -17.06 4.07
C VAL A 570 9.91 -18.22 5.00
N SER A 571 10.91 -18.74 5.72
CA SER A 571 10.74 -19.72 6.80
C SER A 571 11.47 -19.26 8.06
N LEU A 572 10.91 -19.54 9.24
CA LEU A 572 11.34 -18.98 10.51
C LEU A 572 11.69 -20.09 11.51
N SER A 573 12.68 -19.90 12.36
CA SER A 573 13.01 -20.82 13.46
C SER A 573 13.71 -20.11 14.62
N THR A 574 13.78 -20.77 15.78
CA THR A 574 14.47 -20.26 16.98
C THR A 574 15.24 -21.38 17.68
N PHE A 575 16.15 -21.01 18.57
CA PHE A 575 16.88 -21.96 19.41
C PHE A 575 16.06 -22.59 20.55
N TYR A 576 14.83 -22.12 20.81
CA TYR A 576 13.95 -22.68 21.85
C TYR A 576 12.93 -23.69 21.31
N ASN A 577 12.75 -23.79 20.00
CA ASN A 577 11.75 -24.65 19.39
C ASN A 577 12.39 -25.43 18.22
N GLU A 578 12.38 -26.75 18.32
CA GLU A 578 12.91 -27.66 17.29
C GLU A 578 12.07 -27.65 16.00
N THR A 579 10.81 -27.17 16.06
CA THR A 579 9.96 -27.07 14.87
C THR A 579 10.27 -25.80 14.07
N ILE A 580 10.70 -26.01 12.82
CA ILE A 580 10.86 -24.95 11.83
C ILE A 580 9.49 -24.59 11.26
N VAL A 581 9.16 -23.31 11.30
CA VAL A 581 8.00 -22.75 10.61
C VAL A 581 8.37 -22.63 9.13
N SER A 582 7.93 -23.59 8.34
CA SER A 582 8.21 -23.68 6.90
C SER A 582 7.54 -22.55 6.11
N CYS A 583 7.98 -22.37 4.87
CA CYS A 583 7.23 -21.55 3.92
C CYS A 583 5.81 -22.11 3.74
N PRO A 584 4.77 -21.28 3.58
CA PRO A 584 3.42 -21.74 3.32
C PRO A 584 3.34 -22.68 2.11
N THR A 585 2.54 -23.73 2.21
CA THR A 585 2.34 -24.72 1.15
C THR A 585 1.85 -24.05 -0.13
N CYS A 586 2.41 -24.44 -1.27
CA CYS A 586 2.08 -23.92 -2.59
C CYS A 586 2.23 -22.39 -2.76
N SER A 587 3.05 -21.72 -1.93
CA SER A 587 3.30 -20.25 -1.98
C SER A 587 3.54 -19.70 -3.38
N CYS A 588 4.23 -20.44 -4.24
CA CYS A 588 4.54 -20.03 -5.61
C CYS A 588 3.84 -20.92 -6.68
N GLY A 589 2.91 -21.79 -6.28
CA GLY A 589 2.02 -22.58 -7.14
C GLY A 589 2.25 -24.10 -7.11
N CYS A 590 1.16 -24.88 -7.12
CA CYS A 590 1.18 -26.35 -7.11
C CYS A 590 0.52 -26.96 -8.37
N GLN A 591 0.64 -28.28 -8.53
CA GLN A 591 0.06 -29.02 -9.65
C GLN A 591 -1.48 -29.01 -9.59
N GLY A 592 -2.15 -28.46 -10.61
CA GLY A 592 -3.62 -28.41 -10.66
C GLY A 592 -4.27 -27.45 -11.67
N HIS A 593 -3.53 -26.52 -12.28
CA HIS A 593 -4.06 -25.54 -13.26
C HIS A 593 -3.20 -25.46 -14.54
N PRO A 594 -3.74 -24.94 -15.67
CA PRO A 594 -3.20 -25.22 -17.00
C PRO A 594 -1.80 -24.65 -17.32
N ASN A 595 -1.37 -23.55 -16.70
CA ASN A 595 -0.04 -22.97 -16.93
C ASN A 595 0.96 -23.40 -15.83
N ARG A 596 1.68 -24.47 -16.13
CA ARG A 596 2.48 -25.27 -15.18
C ARG A 596 3.86 -24.67 -14.90
N LEU A 597 4.18 -24.45 -13.63
CA LEU A 597 5.58 -24.52 -13.17
C LEU A 597 6.00 -25.99 -13.16
N GLN A 598 7.14 -26.31 -13.74
CA GLN A 598 7.66 -27.67 -13.75
C GLN A 598 8.52 -27.89 -12.49
N CYS A 599 8.47 -29.09 -11.92
CA CYS A 599 9.44 -29.47 -10.89
C CYS A 599 10.02 -30.87 -11.13
N ALA A 600 11.31 -31.01 -10.84
CA ALA A 600 12.03 -32.27 -10.88
C ALA A 600 12.17 -32.83 -9.46
N ARG A 601 12.16 -34.17 -9.36
CA ARG A 601 12.60 -34.89 -8.17
C ARG A 601 14.09 -35.19 -8.31
N ASP A 602 14.78 -35.32 -7.17
CA ASP A 602 16.21 -35.56 -7.10
C ASP A 602 16.63 -36.75 -8.00
N GLY A 603 17.67 -36.56 -8.81
CA GLY A 603 18.17 -37.54 -9.79
C GLY A 603 17.49 -37.54 -11.18
N ASN A 604 16.32 -36.93 -11.35
CA ASN A 604 15.59 -36.89 -12.65
C ASN A 604 15.57 -35.47 -13.24
N VAL A 605 16.74 -34.96 -13.66
CA VAL A 605 16.82 -33.70 -14.42
C VAL A 605 16.43 -33.97 -15.88
N PRO A 606 15.44 -33.26 -16.46
CA PRO A 606 15.11 -33.43 -17.87
C PRO A 606 16.24 -32.86 -18.75
N GLU A 607 16.64 -33.60 -19.78
CA GLU A 607 17.60 -33.12 -20.79
C GLU A 607 16.92 -32.07 -21.69
N PHE A 608 17.40 -30.82 -21.64
CA PHE A 608 16.91 -29.74 -22.48
C PHE A 608 18.01 -29.26 -23.44
N LEU A 609 17.67 -29.15 -24.73
CA LEU A 609 18.56 -28.64 -25.78
C LEU A 609 18.70 -27.09 -25.75
N GLN A 610 17.82 -26.39 -25.03
CA GLN A 610 17.79 -24.94 -24.87
C GLN A 610 17.31 -24.58 -23.45
N LEU A 611 17.72 -23.43 -22.92
CA LEU A 611 17.26 -22.96 -21.62
C LEU A 611 15.73 -22.75 -21.61
N PRO A 612 14.98 -23.29 -20.63
CA PRO A 612 13.54 -23.13 -20.56
C PRO A 612 13.14 -21.68 -20.24
N SER A 613 12.03 -21.22 -20.81
CA SER A 613 11.50 -19.86 -20.61
C SER A 613 10.77 -19.64 -19.28
N GLU A 614 10.50 -20.73 -18.55
CA GLU A 614 9.83 -20.76 -17.25
C GLU A 614 10.71 -21.55 -16.27
N PRO A 615 10.79 -21.15 -14.98
CA PRO A 615 11.70 -21.79 -14.04
C PRO A 615 11.27 -23.24 -13.74
N VAL A 616 12.25 -24.15 -13.79
CA VAL A 616 12.09 -25.55 -13.41
C VAL A 616 12.71 -25.73 -12.04
N LEU A 617 11.92 -26.19 -11.08
CA LEU A 617 12.28 -26.16 -9.67
C LEU A 617 12.58 -27.55 -9.11
N MET A 618 13.37 -27.63 -8.04
CA MET A 618 13.37 -28.81 -7.18
C MET A 618 11.98 -28.92 -6.51
N CYS A 619 11.32 -30.09 -6.60
CA CYS A 619 9.99 -30.26 -6.01
C CYS A 619 10.04 -30.08 -4.47
N THR A 620 9.41 -29.01 -3.98
CA THR A 620 9.29 -28.65 -2.56
C THR A 620 7.81 -28.42 -2.20
N GLN A 621 7.47 -28.35 -0.91
CA GLN A 621 6.08 -28.08 -0.50
C GLN A 621 5.61 -26.66 -0.85
N HIS A 622 6.52 -25.68 -0.95
CA HIS A 622 6.22 -24.28 -1.24
C HIS A 622 6.36 -23.92 -2.72
N MET A 623 7.12 -24.72 -3.50
CA MET A 623 7.29 -24.58 -4.95
C MET A 623 7.87 -23.23 -5.39
N CYS A 624 8.70 -22.60 -4.55
CA CYS A 624 9.31 -21.30 -4.82
C CYS A 624 10.77 -21.43 -5.27
N PRO A 625 11.21 -20.67 -6.29
CA PRO A 625 12.62 -20.61 -6.72
C PRO A 625 13.59 -20.32 -5.56
N ILE A 626 13.24 -19.36 -4.70
CA ILE A 626 14.09 -18.94 -3.58
C ILE A 626 13.39 -19.16 -2.24
N ARG A 627 14.17 -19.56 -1.24
CA ARG A 627 13.75 -19.59 0.16
C ARG A 627 14.72 -18.80 1.02
N VAL A 628 14.20 -17.85 1.78
CA VAL A 628 14.93 -17.14 2.84
C VAL A 628 14.59 -17.78 4.17
N HIS A 629 15.58 -18.27 4.90
CA HIS A 629 15.42 -18.81 6.24
C HIS A 629 15.98 -17.83 7.28
N TRP A 630 15.18 -17.44 8.26
CA TRP A 630 15.56 -16.59 9.38
C TRP A 630 15.55 -17.39 10.67
N HIS A 631 16.73 -17.64 11.23
CA HIS A 631 16.94 -18.42 12.44
C HIS A 631 17.44 -17.54 13.58
N VAL A 632 16.68 -17.48 14.66
CA VAL A 632 17.15 -16.85 15.91
C VAL A 632 18.04 -17.85 16.64
N LYS A 633 19.35 -17.67 16.53
CA LYS A 633 20.36 -18.66 16.96
C LYS A 633 20.68 -18.60 18.45
N THR A 634 20.76 -17.40 19.05
CA THR A 634 21.10 -17.24 20.47
C THR A 634 20.67 -15.87 20.99
N SER A 635 20.24 -15.80 22.25
CA SER A 635 19.86 -14.56 22.94
C SER A 635 20.82 -14.30 24.11
N TYR A 636 21.74 -13.34 23.95
CA TYR A 636 22.67 -12.91 25.01
C TYR A 636 22.04 -11.76 25.85
N LYS A 637 22.72 -11.29 26.89
CA LYS A 637 22.21 -10.18 27.73
C LYS A 637 21.99 -8.88 26.92
N GLN A 638 22.99 -8.43 26.18
CA GLN A 638 22.98 -7.15 25.44
C GLN A 638 22.67 -7.30 23.94
N TYR A 639 22.78 -8.51 23.39
CA TYR A 639 22.69 -8.78 21.95
C TYR A 639 21.85 -10.02 21.70
N TRP A 640 21.35 -10.16 20.48
CA TRP A 640 20.85 -11.43 19.98
C TRP A 640 21.45 -11.71 18.60
N ARG A 641 21.69 -12.99 18.34
CA ARG A 641 22.37 -13.49 17.15
C ARG A 641 21.34 -14.13 16.23
N VAL A 642 21.20 -13.56 15.05
CA VAL A 642 20.36 -14.09 13.97
C VAL A 642 21.27 -14.71 12.92
N LYS A 643 20.83 -15.83 12.35
CA LYS A 643 21.40 -16.42 11.14
C LYS A 643 20.37 -16.33 10.02
N MET A 644 20.77 -15.75 8.89
CA MET A 644 19.99 -15.76 7.65
C MET A 644 20.63 -16.73 6.66
N THR A 645 19.81 -17.53 5.97
CA THR A 645 20.25 -18.43 4.90
C THR A 645 19.32 -18.27 3.69
N VAL A 646 19.86 -17.92 2.53
CA VAL A 646 19.12 -17.89 1.26
C VAL A 646 19.47 -19.18 0.50
N THR A 647 18.46 -19.95 0.09
CA THR A 647 18.63 -21.23 -0.65
C THR A 647 18.03 -21.11 -2.05
N ASN A 648 18.75 -21.58 -3.07
CA ASN A 648 18.27 -21.69 -4.44
C ASN A 648 17.66 -23.07 -4.72
N PHE A 649 16.48 -23.09 -5.31
CA PHE A 649 15.77 -24.27 -5.77
C PHE A 649 15.45 -24.23 -7.28
N ASP A 650 15.86 -23.18 -7.99
CA ASP A 650 15.84 -23.13 -9.45
C ASP A 650 16.99 -23.98 -10.02
N LEU A 651 16.69 -24.85 -10.99
CA LEU A 651 17.65 -25.77 -11.58
C LEU A 651 18.45 -25.14 -12.73
N PHE A 652 17.94 -24.06 -13.33
CA PHE A 652 18.52 -23.43 -14.53
C PHE A 652 18.92 -21.96 -14.33
N LYS A 653 18.46 -21.31 -13.24
CA LYS A 653 18.89 -19.95 -12.88
C LYS A 653 19.91 -19.93 -11.72
N ASN A 654 21.08 -19.36 -12.00
CA ASN A 654 22.03 -18.87 -11.00
C ASN A 654 21.82 -17.36 -10.81
N TYR A 655 22.09 -16.84 -9.61
CA TYR A 655 21.96 -15.41 -9.31
C TYR A 655 23.34 -14.81 -8.98
N SER A 656 23.83 -13.89 -9.80
CA SER A 656 25.19 -13.30 -9.71
C SER A 656 25.26 -11.95 -9.01
N ASP A 657 24.15 -11.22 -8.97
CA ASP A 657 24.02 -9.91 -8.35
C ASP A 657 22.90 -9.92 -7.29
N TRP A 658 22.67 -11.09 -6.68
CA TRP A 658 21.57 -11.29 -5.74
C TRP A 658 21.60 -10.28 -4.59
N ASN A 659 20.42 -9.84 -4.17
CA ASN A 659 20.27 -9.00 -3.00
C ASN A 659 18.99 -9.31 -2.21
N LEU A 660 18.97 -8.85 -0.97
CA LEU A 660 17.92 -9.11 -0.01
C LEU A 660 17.64 -7.81 0.75
N VAL A 661 16.40 -7.30 0.68
CA VAL A 661 15.95 -6.18 1.50
C VAL A 661 15.08 -6.72 2.63
N ILE A 662 15.40 -6.34 3.87
CA ILE A 662 14.67 -6.79 5.06
C ILE A 662 14.20 -5.56 5.83
N ARG A 663 12.91 -5.52 6.14
CA ARG A 663 12.34 -4.58 7.11
C ARG A 663 12.19 -5.28 8.46
N HIS A 664 12.91 -4.82 9.46
CA HIS A 664 12.92 -5.37 10.81
C HIS A 664 13.22 -4.25 11.83
N PRO A 665 12.34 -3.96 12.82
CA PRO A 665 12.46 -2.81 13.72
C PRO A 665 13.83 -2.61 14.38
N ASN A 666 14.50 -3.70 14.72
CA ASN A 666 15.81 -3.67 15.37
C ASN A 666 17.04 -3.50 14.45
N LEU A 667 16.87 -3.28 13.13
CA LEU A 667 18.01 -3.06 12.21
C LEU A 667 18.75 -1.75 12.47
N GLN A 668 18.07 -0.74 13.03
CA GLN A 668 18.69 0.47 13.56
C GLN A 668 19.76 0.20 14.65
N SER A 669 19.74 -0.99 15.24
CA SER A 669 20.69 -1.49 16.25
C SER A 669 21.53 -2.68 15.74
N LEU A 670 21.73 -2.79 14.43
CA LEU A 670 22.70 -3.71 13.84
C LEU A 670 24.13 -3.30 14.20
N THR A 671 24.85 -4.15 14.93
CA THR A 671 26.21 -3.85 15.39
C THR A 671 27.29 -4.61 14.66
N GLN A 672 26.97 -5.79 14.12
CA GLN A 672 27.91 -6.57 13.33
C GLN A 672 27.15 -7.48 12.37
N ILE A 673 27.65 -7.58 11.14
CA ILE A 673 27.26 -8.61 10.17
C ILE A 673 28.49 -9.41 9.74
N PHE A 674 28.30 -10.71 9.54
CA PHE A 674 29.31 -11.64 9.06
C PHE A 674 28.94 -12.06 7.63
N SER A 675 29.93 -12.17 6.75
CA SER A 675 29.81 -12.81 5.42
C SER A 675 28.91 -12.13 4.38
N PHE A 676 28.10 -11.10 4.69
CA PHE A 676 27.39 -10.28 3.69
C PHE A 676 27.80 -8.81 3.79
N ASN A 677 27.65 -8.08 2.67
CA ASN A 677 27.60 -6.63 2.67
C ASN A 677 26.25 -6.15 3.23
N TYR A 678 26.23 -4.95 3.80
CA TYR A 678 25.02 -4.31 4.33
C TYR A 678 25.04 -2.81 4.05
N LYS A 679 23.88 -2.25 3.70
CA LYS A 679 23.64 -0.81 3.68
C LYS A 679 22.21 -0.51 4.13
N PRO A 680 22.00 0.41 5.09
CA PRO A 680 20.67 0.82 5.51
C PRO A 680 19.96 1.58 4.37
N LEU A 681 18.66 1.35 4.21
CA LEU A 681 17.81 2.05 3.24
C LEU A 681 16.98 3.11 3.98
N ILE A 682 17.61 4.26 4.23
CA ILE A 682 16.98 5.37 4.94
C ILE A 682 16.34 6.28 3.89
N GLN A 683 15.03 6.13 3.67
CA GLN A 683 14.25 7.00 2.77
C GLN A 683 13.42 8.04 3.54
N TYR A 684 13.05 7.74 4.78
CA TYR A 684 12.16 8.57 5.60
C TYR A 684 12.88 9.08 6.86
N GLY A 685 13.73 10.10 6.69
CA GLY A 685 14.38 10.82 7.78
C GLY A 685 15.18 9.93 8.73
N ASN A 686 14.66 9.71 9.94
CA ASN A 686 15.32 8.95 11.00
C ASN A 686 14.93 7.46 11.06
N ILE A 687 14.01 6.99 10.21
CA ILE A 687 13.55 5.59 10.22
C ILE A 687 14.59 4.71 9.54
N ASN A 688 15.31 3.92 10.35
CA ASN A 688 16.35 2.99 9.90
C ASN A 688 15.99 1.52 10.24
N ASP A 689 14.74 1.14 9.95
CA ASP A 689 14.22 -0.22 10.19
C ASP A 689 14.43 -1.16 8.98
N THR A 690 14.92 -0.63 7.86
CA THR A 690 15.01 -1.34 6.58
C THR A 690 16.46 -1.37 6.08
N GLY A 691 16.93 -2.56 5.73
CA GLY A 691 18.32 -2.80 5.35
C GLY A 691 18.45 -3.67 4.12
N MET A 692 19.40 -3.33 3.25
CA MET A 692 19.77 -4.12 2.08
C MET A 692 21.04 -4.93 2.36
N PHE A 693 21.03 -6.19 1.93
CA PHE A 693 22.10 -7.16 2.08
C PHE A 693 22.43 -7.78 0.72
N TRP A 694 23.72 -8.03 0.45
CA TRP A 694 24.17 -8.70 -0.77
C TRP A 694 25.51 -9.41 -0.55
N GLY A 695 25.89 -10.28 -1.49
CA GLY A 695 27.10 -11.08 -1.40
C GLY A 695 28.40 -10.27 -1.47
N ILE A 696 29.46 -10.83 -0.89
CA ILE A 696 30.84 -10.33 -0.97
C ILE A 696 31.50 -10.93 -2.22
N LYS A 697 32.14 -10.07 -3.01
CA LYS A 697 32.76 -10.43 -4.29
C LYS A 697 33.80 -11.54 -4.12
N TYR A 698 33.75 -12.56 -4.99
CA TYR A 698 34.60 -13.76 -4.96
C TYR A 698 34.44 -14.65 -3.71
N TYR A 699 33.34 -14.50 -2.95
CA TYR A 699 33.11 -15.27 -1.73
C TYR A 699 31.68 -15.86 -1.69
N ASN A 700 30.67 -15.02 -1.84
CA ASN A 700 29.26 -15.42 -1.91
C ASN A 700 28.38 -14.42 -2.68
N ASP A 701 28.99 -13.62 -3.54
CA ASP A 701 28.34 -12.86 -4.62
C ASP A 701 27.52 -13.76 -5.55
N LEU A 702 27.95 -15.01 -5.75
CA LEU A 702 27.23 -15.97 -6.57
C LEU A 702 26.38 -16.92 -5.71
N LEU A 703 25.06 -16.88 -5.88
CA LEU A 703 24.14 -17.92 -5.38
C LEU A 703 24.01 -19.00 -6.47
N LEU A 704 24.97 -19.92 -6.45
CA LEU A 704 25.12 -21.03 -7.39
C LEU A 704 24.50 -22.33 -6.87
N GLN A 705 24.24 -23.25 -7.81
CA GLN A 705 23.82 -24.64 -7.53
C GLN A 705 22.44 -24.78 -6.87
N GLN A 706 21.92 -26.01 -6.90
CA GLN A 706 20.59 -26.36 -6.40
C GLN A 706 20.62 -26.93 -4.98
N GLY A 707 19.55 -26.71 -4.21
CA GLY A 707 19.27 -27.46 -2.99
C GLY A 707 20.22 -27.20 -1.83
N ARG A 708 20.66 -28.25 -1.12
CA ARG A 708 21.42 -28.09 0.15
C ARG A 708 22.79 -27.43 -0.02
N SER A 709 23.45 -27.63 -1.16
CA SER A 709 24.75 -27.01 -1.45
C SER A 709 24.60 -25.59 -2.01
N GLY A 710 23.47 -25.29 -2.66
CA GLY A 710 23.16 -23.99 -3.25
C GLY A 710 22.56 -23.01 -2.25
N ASN A 711 23.34 -22.64 -1.22
CA ASN A 711 22.91 -21.64 -0.25
C ASN A 711 24.01 -20.63 0.10
N VAL A 712 23.60 -19.39 0.35
CA VAL A 712 24.42 -18.36 0.96
C VAL A 712 23.90 -18.07 2.36
N GLN A 713 24.80 -17.87 3.32
CA GLN A 713 24.45 -17.68 4.72
C GLN A 713 25.26 -16.56 5.37
N SER A 714 24.62 -15.86 6.31
CA SER A 714 25.21 -14.79 7.11
C SER A 714 24.71 -14.90 8.55
N GLU A 715 25.54 -14.49 9.50
CA GLU A 715 25.11 -14.23 10.87
C GLU A 715 25.18 -12.72 11.13
N MET A 716 24.34 -12.23 12.04
CA MET A 716 24.39 -10.85 12.49
C MET A 716 24.12 -10.73 13.99
N LEU A 717 24.72 -9.72 14.60
CA LEU A 717 24.51 -9.31 15.97
C LEU A 717 23.69 -8.02 15.98
N LEU A 718 22.53 -8.13 16.61
CA LEU A 718 21.57 -7.06 16.81
C LEU A 718 21.60 -6.70 18.30
N ARG A 719 21.90 -5.44 18.65
CA ARG A 719 21.85 -4.98 20.05
C ARG A 719 20.40 -4.93 20.52
N LYS A 720 20.13 -5.32 21.76
CA LYS A 720 18.81 -5.21 22.37
C LYS A 720 18.63 -3.80 22.92
N ASP A 721 17.64 -3.07 22.43
CA ASP A 721 17.21 -1.80 23.00
C ASP A 721 16.21 -2.07 24.14
N PRO A 722 16.49 -1.68 25.41
CA PRO A 722 15.57 -1.92 26.52
C PRO A 722 14.18 -1.29 26.36
N GLY A 723 14.05 -0.21 25.57
CA GLY A 723 12.77 0.47 25.33
C GLY A 723 11.91 -0.15 24.23
N VAL A 724 12.49 -1.01 23.39
CA VAL A 724 11.81 -1.54 22.18
C VAL A 724 11.84 -3.07 22.11
N PHE A 725 12.80 -3.74 22.75
CA PHE A 725 12.97 -5.19 22.73
C PHE A 725 11.85 -5.91 23.47
N THR A 726 11.15 -6.81 22.79
CA THR A 726 10.17 -7.72 23.41
C THR A 726 10.24 -9.13 22.84
N PHE A 727 9.85 -10.12 23.65
CA PHE A 727 9.63 -11.50 23.21
C PHE A 727 8.20 -11.74 22.69
N GLN A 728 7.30 -10.77 22.85
CA GLN A 728 5.91 -10.85 22.41
C GLN A 728 5.73 -10.50 20.92
N GLY A 729 4.61 -10.92 20.32
CA GLY A 729 4.15 -10.42 19.00
C GLY A 729 5.10 -10.65 17.81
N GLY A 730 5.94 -11.69 17.88
CA GLY A 730 6.86 -12.02 16.79
C GLY A 730 7.89 -10.92 16.48
N TRP A 731 8.20 -10.05 17.44
CA TRP A 731 9.18 -8.97 17.30
C TRP A 731 10.58 -9.37 16.78
N PRO A 732 11.16 -10.54 17.11
CA PRO A 732 12.49 -10.94 16.62
C PRO A 732 12.48 -11.58 15.21
N PHE A 733 11.46 -11.28 14.41
CA PHE A 733 11.31 -11.77 13.04
C PHE A 733 11.02 -10.60 12.09
N PRO A 734 11.47 -10.69 10.83
CA PRO A 734 11.31 -9.60 9.88
C PRO A 734 9.83 -9.36 9.56
N ARG A 735 9.47 -8.09 9.33
CA ARG A 735 8.12 -7.64 8.98
C ARG A 735 7.88 -7.60 7.48
N ASN A 736 8.93 -7.51 6.67
CA ASN A 736 8.91 -7.77 5.24
C ASN A 736 10.30 -8.25 4.77
N VAL A 737 10.34 -9.03 3.70
CA VAL A 737 11.54 -9.54 3.04
C VAL A 737 11.32 -9.46 1.53
N LEU A 738 12.21 -8.79 0.81
CA LEU A 738 12.26 -8.77 -0.64
C LEU A 738 13.56 -9.41 -1.13
N PHE A 739 13.50 -10.32 -2.10
CA PHE A 739 14.68 -10.88 -2.77
C PHE A 739 14.75 -10.30 -4.18
N ASN A 740 15.90 -9.77 -4.61
CA ASN A 740 16.07 -9.01 -5.86
C ASN A 740 15.00 -7.90 -6.10
N GLY A 741 14.36 -7.43 -5.02
CA GLY A 741 13.26 -6.46 -5.07
C GLY A 741 11.86 -7.01 -5.42
N HIS A 742 11.70 -8.34 -5.46
CA HIS A 742 10.39 -9.01 -5.43
C HIS A 742 10.01 -9.35 -3.98
N GLU A 743 8.76 -9.14 -3.58
CA GLU A 743 8.27 -9.47 -2.23
C GLU A 743 8.15 -10.99 -2.00
N CYS A 744 8.65 -11.48 -0.87
CA CYS A 744 8.61 -12.89 -0.49
C CYS A 744 7.38 -13.24 0.35
N VAL A 745 6.81 -14.43 0.13
CA VAL A 745 5.68 -14.91 0.94
C VAL A 745 6.13 -15.19 2.37
N MET A 746 5.66 -14.38 3.31
CA MET A 746 5.85 -14.55 4.75
C MET A 746 4.87 -15.59 5.33
N PRO A 747 5.25 -16.37 6.36
CA PRO A 747 4.29 -17.10 7.19
C PRO A 747 3.29 -16.16 7.89
N SER A 748 2.14 -16.68 8.33
CA SER A 748 1.23 -15.89 9.19
C SER A 748 1.93 -15.49 10.49
N PRO A 749 1.75 -14.27 11.03
CA PRO A 749 2.25 -13.88 12.35
C PRO A 749 1.88 -14.85 13.48
N ASP A 750 0.69 -15.46 13.41
CA ASP A 750 0.22 -16.46 14.39
C ASP A 750 1.06 -17.74 14.40
N ALA A 751 1.72 -18.04 13.26
CA ALA A 751 2.61 -19.18 13.11
C ALA A 751 4.06 -18.84 13.48
N TYR A 752 4.39 -17.63 13.92
CA TYR A 752 5.78 -17.29 14.26
C TYR A 752 6.22 -18.08 15.51
N PRO A 753 7.45 -18.62 15.54
CA PRO A 753 7.89 -19.40 16.70
C PRO A 753 7.85 -18.55 17.97
N SER A 754 7.16 -19.02 19.00
CA SER A 754 7.15 -18.38 20.30
C SER A 754 8.55 -18.43 20.93
N LEU A 755 8.90 -17.37 21.65
CA LEU A 755 10.05 -17.34 22.54
C LEU A 755 9.51 -17.37 23.98
N PRO A 756 10.07 -18.21 24.87
CA PRO A 756 9.57 -18.31 26.23
C PRO A 756 9.73 -16.97 26.96
N GLN A 757 8.62 -16.45 27.48
CA GLN A 757 8.66 -15.39 28.46
C GLN A 757 9.36 -15.91 29.71
N GLY A 758 10.40 -15.21 30.16
CA GLY A 758 11.11 -15.49 31.41
C GLY A 758 10.28 -15.09 32.64
N SER A 759 9.12 -15.71 32.82
CA SER A 759 8.25 -15.53 33.99
C SER A 759 7.26 -16.69 34.18
N VAL A 760 7.72 -17.94 34.04
CA VAL A 760 7.13 -19.03 34.82
C VAL A 760 7.96 -19.15 36.09
N ALA A 761 7.49 -18.53 37.17
CA ALA A 761 7.98 -18.86 38.50
C ALA A 761 7.62 -20.34 38.73
N ALA A 762 8.62 -21.21 38.82
CA ALA A 762 8.41 -22.57 39.26
C ALA A 762 7.80 -22.54 40.67
N PRO A 763 6.83 -23.41 41.01
CA PRO A 763 6.39 -23.55 42.39
C PRO A 763 7.60 -24.01 43.20
N SER A 764 8.05 -23.17 44.13
CA SER A 764 9.18 -23.49 45.01
C SER A 764 8.82 -24.69 45.89
N PRO A 765 9.63 -25.76 45.91
CA PRO A 765 9.47 -26.79 46.93
C PRO A 765 9.84 -26.21 48.30
N ASP A 766 9.11 -26.67 49.32
CA ASP A 766 9.43 -26.59 50.74
C ASP A 766 9.75 -25.22 51.37
N CYS A 767 8.72 -24.64 52.01
CA CYS A 767 8.92 -23.82 53.20
C CYS A 767 7.85 -24.10 54.28
N ASN A 768 7.67 -25.38 54.60
CA ASN A 768 6.68 -25.84 55.58
C ASN A 768 7.29 -25.88 56.99
N LEU A 769 7.78 -24.74 57.51
CA LEU A 769 8.44 -24.65 58.81
C LEU A 769 8.49 -23.20 59.36
N SER A 770 7.37 -22.66 59.85
CA SER A 770 7.29 -21.68 60.97
C SER A 770 5.84 -21.16 61.20
N LEU A 771 4.90 -22.03 61.57
CA LEU A 771 3.56 -21.59 62.02
C LEU A 771 3.05 -22.37 63.26
N ARG A 772 3.98 -22.75 64.16
CA ARG A 772 3.68 -23.46 65.42
C ARG A 772 4.37 -22.91 66.68
N SER A 773 4.82 -21.64 66.67
CA SER A 773 5.48 -21.02 67.85
C SER A 773 4.87 -19.71 68.34
N THR A 774 3.74 -19.26 67.80
CA THR A 774 3.07 -17.99 68.20
C THR A 774 1.74 -18.17 68.94
N ILE A 775 1.41 -19.39 69.39
CA ILE A 775 0.21 -19.70 70.20
C ILE A 775 0.58 -20.23 71.61
N LEU A 776 1.87 -20.27 71.96
CA LEU A 776 2.37 -20.79 73.26
C LEU A 776 3.07 -19.73 74.14
N PHE A 777 3.01 -18.45 73.78
CA PHE A 777 3.64 -17.35 74.56
C PHE A 777 2.66 -16.30 75.12
N VAL A 778 1.35 -16.53 74.99
CA VAL A 778 0.29 -15.62 75.49
C VAL A 778 -0.52 -16.26 76.65
N LEU A 779 -0.22 -17.52 77.02
CA LEU A 779 -0.93 -18.28 78.05
C LEU A 779 -0.13 -18.48 79.36
N SER A 780 1.02 -17.79 79.50
CA SER A 780 1.96 -17.94 80.61
C SER A 780 2.24 -16.65 81.40
N ILE A 781 1.47 -15.56 81.16
CA ILE A 781 1.60 -14.26 81.86
C ILE A 781 0.25 -13.84 82.51
N LEU A 782 -0.60 -14.80 82.89
CA LEU A 782 -1.87 -14.54 83.60
C LEU A 782 -2.12 -15.50 84.79
N ILE A 783 -1.05 -16.03 85.38
CA ILE A 783 -1.05 -16.64 86.71
C ILE A 783 0.17 -16.08 87.45
N PHE A 784 -0.02 -15.53 88.65
CA PHE A 784 0.92 -14.71 89.46
C PHE A 784 1.05 -13.22 89.10
N HIS A 785 -0.05 -12.45 89.18
CA HIS A 785 -0.34 -11.62 90.37
C HIS A 785 -1.77 -11.12 90.38
#